data_AF-A0A1E7J270-F1
#
_entry.id   AF-A0A1E7J270-F1
#
_cell.length_a   1.000
_cell.length_b   1.000
_cell.length_c   1.000
_cell.angle_alpha   90.00
_cell.angle_beta   90.00
_cell.angle_gamma   90.00
#
_symmetry.space_group_name_H-M   'P 1'
#
loop_
_entity.id
_entity.type
_entity.pdbx_description
1 polymer ?
#
loop_
_entity_poly.entity_id
_entity_poly.type
_entity_poly.pdbx_seq_one_letter_code
_entity_poly.pdbx_strand_id
1 'polypeptide(L)'
;MRPFISKFPKLGEKETRVVTVPQKGVYGSLPPDEYALVESYCDDKGCDCRRVVISVHAHKADRTLATINMGFDPDGEEPGPFLDPLNTQSKYSADLMQMFLDVINTDSKYVVRLQRHYVMFKEKVDGKPYAGKPFKTQGKTKRVVMDPAPLGPVDRKPAVRKEPKVGRNKPCPCGSGKKYKKCCMLKSQKGDAGKGAKETTQPEKVSRISGKPDDRQNIPGPPLTSKEIKETKALVKRVEGRLKRDTQGRLIDEGIKDALEANPRIGFALLDLLLKVHAPNGRVQEKGKGYEACLFLLEEALTQIRYSVDRNRQWAIDTAERIQKEIAGKAFQLSVDIRVQADLVEALYNAGLQLHPEIKTKSEDIDRHYSRFTTRTGPPDIDRLFDTIVADGPDDPFQLHERLMAELNLLPIEGQLGVIADMATTRNPMIRELAAFMLLHPNREVRTRVPTIFSQLVSPSTIAPVTLRRMIVLRNWLPEIERPALDQVIKNMRIARVGCAPMPPVQSVETYATPFDGSGIQGAWVFGRQKSRYHLGGVLVRQGQGIRDAWGVSSMTKKEVKSMVKEVSQGGMAKQVEPAYLERLVSHFIWLGQQQDNPPPPELLQVAEAMGSADWHPKPLVFEKELAALEETPDMRSLTSEDIAGILEKSGDWPEKMEFASSWFEDDAHVDDVIKKRTDLPLPSREFLLEASTLIIEEILEKKRDVWSERLLWMALWTRSCKSRRRLPWQDFCVVARDLWQGAPPGENPLMIAVAVRSVLSALRRMKDMPS
;
A
#
# COMPACT_ATOMS: atom_id res chain seq x y z
N MET A 1 4.75 7.10 22.84
CA MET A 1 4.51 8.00 23.99
C MET A 1 3.05 8.42 23.95
N ARG A 2 2.30 8.27 25.04
CA ARG A 2 0.89 8.69 25.13
C ARG A 2 0.68 9.62 26.32
N PRO A 3 -0.28 10.56 26.25
CA PRO A 3 -0.62 11.43 27.37
C PRO A 3 -1.07 10.64 28.59
N PHE A 4 -0.66 11.06 29.79
CA PHE A 4 -1.08 10.42 31.05
C PHE A 4 -2.60 10.40 31.21
N ILE A 5 -3.25 11.50 30.83
CA ILE A 5 -4.71 11.67 30.85
C ILE A 5 -5.46 10.60 30.02
N SER A 6 -4.81 10.01 29.00
CA SER A 6 -5.41 8.95 28.19
C SER A 6 -5.67 7.64 28.97
N LYS A 7 -4.91 7.40 30.04
CA LYS A 7 -5.06 6.23 30.92
C LYS A 7 -5.69 6.60 32.27
N PHE A 8 -5.52 7.84 32.71
CA PHE A 8 -6.01 8.37 33.98
C PHE A 8 -6.73 9.71 33.81
N PRO A 9 -7.92 9.74 33.16
CA PRO A 9 -8.57 11.00 32.77
C PRO A 9 -8.88 11.92 33.96
N LYS A 10 -9.56 11.39 35.00
CA LYS A 10 -9.92 12.17 36.19
C LYS A 10 -8.72 12.73 36.96
N LEU A 11 -7.63 11.97 37.01
CA LEU A 11 -6.44 12.38 37.74
C LEU A 11 -5.61 13.37 36.91
N GLY A 12 -5.49 13.13 35.60
CA GLY A 12 -4.86 14.04 34.65
C GLY A 12 -5.53 15.41 34.63
N GLU A 13 -6.88 15.46 34.59
CA GLU A 13 -7.63 16.74 34.67
C GLU A 13 -7.31 17.53 35.94
N LYS A 14 -7.13 16.84 37.08
CA LYS A 14 -6.87 17.48 38.37
C LYS A 14 -5.41 17.89 38.57
N GLU A 15 -4.47 17.15 38.01
CA GLU A 15 -3.05 17.25 38.37
C GLU A 15 -2.13 17.76 37.26
N THR A 16 -2.66 17.95 36.04
CA THR A 16 -1.96 18.66 34.96
C THR A 16 -1.57 20.05 35.45
N ARG A 17 -0.29 20.39 35.30
CA ARG A 17 0.20 21.71 35.72
C ARG A 17 -0.23 22.75 34.70
N VAL A 18 -0.84 23.83 35.17
CA VAL A 18 -1.11 25.03 34.36
C VAL A 18 -0.28 26.17 34.93
N VAL A 19 0.37 26.92 34.04
CA VAL A 19 1.13 28.14 34.37
C VAL A 19 0.44 29.33 33.73
N THR A 20 0.00 30.28 34.55
CA THR A 20 -0.64 31.51 34.08
C THR A 20 0.40 32.60 33.84
N VAL A 21 0.47 33.13 32.62
CA VAL A 21 1.29 34.29 32.27
C VAL A 21 0.36 35.51 32.20
N PRO A 22 0.39 36.43 33.19
CA PRO A 22 -0.59 37.51 33.28
C PRO A 22 -0.34 38.66 32.31
N GLN A 23 0.92 38.88 31.91
CA GLN A 23 1.32 39.96 31.02
C GLN A 23 2.59 39.61 30.24
N LYS A 24 2.82 40.28 29.10
CA LYS A 24 4.05 40.10 28.31
C LYS A 24 5.29 40.51 29.13
N GLY A 25 6.41 39.84 28.93
CA GLY A 25 7.69 40.15 29.57
C GLY A 25 8.03 39.32 30.82
N VAL A 26 7.08 38.54 31.36
CA VAL A 26 7.34 37.65 32.52
C VAL A 26 8.25 36.48 32.13
N TYR A 27 7.99 35.87 30.98
CA TYR A 27 8.84 34.86 30.35
C TYR A 27 9.19 35.30 28.94
N GLY A 28 10.07 36.31 28.83
CA GLY A 28 10.53 36.83 27.54
C GLY A 28 9.37 37.32 26.67
N SER A 29 9.21 36.71 25.50
CA SER A 29 8.23 37.11 24.48
C SER A 29 6.86 36.43 24.62
N LEU A 30 6.65 35.59 25.64
CA LEU A 30 5.40 34.84 25.80
C LEU A 30 4.18 35.75 25.98
N PRO A 31 3.09 35.52 25.21
CA PRO A 31 1.87 36.28 25.35
C PRO A 31 1.09 35.91 26.62
N PRO A 32 0.18 36.78 27.09
CA PRO A 32 -0.64 36.50 28.26
C PRO A 32 -1.66 35.39 28.00
N ASP A 33 -1.46 34.23 28.62
CA ASP A 33 -2.30 33.03 28.45
C ASP A 33 -2.10 32.06 29.63
N GLU A 34 -2.89 31.00 29.64
CA GLU A 34 -2.67 29.83 30.48
C GLU A 34 -2.00 28.73 29.67
N TYR A 35 -0.88 28.23 30.18
CA TYR A 35 -0.06 27.22 29.52
C TYR A 35 -0.13 25.91 30.30
N ALA A 36 -0.79 24.91 29.73
CA ALA A 36 -0.89 23.58 30.31
C ALA A 36 0.34 22.73 29.93
N LEU A 37 1.00 22.14 30.93
CA LEU A 37 2.12 21.22 30.78
C LEU A 37 1.59 19.78 30.74
N VAL A 38 1.23 19.33 29.55
CA VAL A 38 0.61 18.01 29.33
C VAL A 38 1.69 16.94 29.25
N GLU A 39 1.73 16.05 30.24
CA GLU A 39 2.72 14.98 30.34
C GLU A 39 2.35 13.73 29.53
N SER A 40 3.36 13.10 28.92
CA SER A 40 3.25 11.86 28.14
C SER A 40 4.36 10.88 28.47
N TYR A 41 4.02 9.58 28.44
CA TYR A 41 4.88 8.47 28.87
C TYR A 41 4.92 7.33 27.85
N CYS A 42 5.93 6.47 27.94
CA CYS A 42 6.12 5.34 27.02
C CYS A 42 5.09 4.23 27.26
N ASP A 43 4.40 3.83 26.19
CA ASP A 43 3.36 2.80 26.19
C ASP A 43 3.85 1.42 25.72
N ASP A 44 5.14 1.28 25.43
CA ASP A 44 5.76 -0.01 25.09
C ASP A 44 5.85 -0.91 26.33
N LYS A 45 5.35 -2.14 26.19
CA LYS A 45 5.36 -3.13 27.28
C LYS A 45 6.78 -3.50 27.67
N GLY A 46 7.07 -3.46 28.97
CA GLY A 46 8.38 -3.81 29.52
C GLY A 46 9.50 -2.78 29.30
N CYS A 47 9.23 -1.67 28.62
CA CYS A 47 10.19 -0.57 28.46
C CYS A 47 10.28 0.28 29.75
N ASP A 48 11.51 0.50 30.26
CA ASP A 48 11.78 1.38 31.41
C ASP A 48 12.66 2.58 31.03
N CYS A 49 12.18 3.42 30.10
CA CYS A 49 12.92 4.58 29.58
C CYS A 49 13.09 5.74 30.59
N ARG A 50 12.33 5.76 31.68
CA ARG A 50 12.40 6.72 32.79
C ARG A 50 12.51 8.18 32.33
N ARG A 51 11.65 8.57 31.39
CA ARG A 51 11.55 9.93 30.85
C ARG A 51 10.10 10.40 30.72
N VAL A 52 9.92 11.71 30.64
CA VAL A 52 8.64 12.38 30.39
C VAL A 52 8.76 13.29 29.17
N VAL A 53 7.71 13.31 28.36
CA VAL A 53 7.52 14.32 27.30
C VAL A 53 6.43 15.28 27.76
N ILE A 54 6.73 16.58 27.76
CA ILE A 54 5.80 17.65 28.14
C ILE A 54 5.41 18.42 26.89
N SER A 55 4.14 18.35 26.51
CA SER A 55 3.56 19.22 25.48
C SER A 55 2.96 20.45 26.15
N VAL A 56 3.44 21.63 25.78
CA VAL A 56 2.99 22.90 26.36
C VAL A 56 1.86 23.47 25.50
N HIS A 57 0.63 23.34 25.98
CA HIS A 57 -0.59 23.80 25.30
C HIS A 57 -0.98 25.19 25.77
N ALA A 58 -1.19 26.12 24.85
CA ALA A 58 -1.70 27.45 25.16
C ALA A 58 -3.23 27.45 25.05
N HIS A 59 -3.92 27.84 26.12
CA HIS A 59 -5.38 27.77 26.21
C HIS A 59 -6.08 28.63 25.15
N LYS A 60 -5.72 29.90 24.97
CA LYS A 60 -6.37 30.78 23.97
C LYS A 60 -6.02 30.41 22.54
N ALA A 61 -4.81 29.91 22.30
CA ALA A 61 -4.38 29.52 20.95
C ALA A 61 -4.86 28.11 20.54
N ASP A 62 -5.43 27.36 21.49
CA ASP A 62 -5.87 25.97 21.39
C ASP A 62 -4.90 25.07 20.60
N ARG A 63 -3.60 25.22 20.88
CA ARG A 63 -2.53 24.45 20.23
C ARG A 63 -1.33 24.25 21.15
N THR A 64 -0.57 23.20 20.87
CA THR A 64 0.75 22.98 21.45
C THR A 64 1.76 23.96 20.86
N LEU A 65 2.54 24.62 21.70
CA LEU A 65 3.53 25.62 21.31
C LEU A 65 4.98 25.17 21.51
N ALA A 66 5.22 24.16 22.32
CA ALA A 66 6.53 23.54 22.50
C ALA A 66 6.36 22.12 23.03
N THR A 67 7.29 21.24 22.67
CA THR A 67 7.41 19.90 23.26
C THR A 67 8.77 19.75 23.91
N ILE A 68 8.81 19.29 25.17
CA ILE A 68 10.01 19.23 26.00
C ILE A 68 10.23 17.79 26.46
N ASN A 69 11.40 17.22 26.21
CA ASN A 69 11.81 15.95 26.80
C ASN A 69 12.57 16.18 28.09
N MET A 70 12.37 15.32 29.09
CA MET A 70 13.17 15.29 30.31
C MET A 70 13.33 13.84 30.80
N GLY A 71 14.58 13.39 30.95
CA GLY A 71 14.91 12.17 31.66
C GLY A 71 14.81 12.37 33.17
N PHE A 72 14.36 11.35 33.90
CA PHE A 72 14.34 11.41 35.37
C PHE A 72 15.72 11.13 35.97
N ASP A 73 16.58 10.39 35.27
CA ASP A 73 17.94 10.04 35.68
C ASP A 73 18.95 11.07 35.13
N PRO A 74 19.63 11.86 35.99
CA PRO A 74 20.59 12.88 35.56
C PRO A 74 21.82 12.34 34.82
N ASP A 75 22.15 11.06 35.04
CA ASP A 75 23.27 10.36 34.42
C ASP A 75 22.81 9.46 33.25
N GLY A 76 21.56 9.59 32.81
CA GLY A 76 21.00 8.82 31.69
C GLY A 76 21.50 9.31 30.33
N GLU A 77 21.17 8.57 29.27
CA GLU A 77 21.54 8.93 27.88
C GLU A 77 20.92 10.27 27.43
N GLU A 78 19.74 10.61 27.97
CA GLU A 78 18.98 11.82 27.64
C GLU A 78 18.48 12.52 28.92
N PRO A 79 19.38 13.13 29.73
CA PRO A 79 19.01 13.61 31.06
C PRO A 79 18.05 14.80 31.01
N GLY A 80 18.15 15.64 29.96
CA GLY A 80 17.27 16.79 29.74
C GLY A 80 17.18 17.79 30.91
N PRO A 81 16.24 18.74 30.85
CA PRO A 81 15.28 18.93 29.79
C PRO A 81 15.88 19.56 28.53
N PHE A 82 15.36 19.16 27.37
CA PHE A 82 15.68 19.73 26.06
C PHE A 82 14.43 19.82 25.19
N LEU A 83 14.45 20.72 24.20
CA LEU A 83 13.34 20.87 23.26
C LEU A 83 13.34 19.67 22.33
N ASP A 84 12.21 19.00 22.23
CA ASP A 84 12.03 17.83 21.38
C ASP A 84 12.28 18.20 19.90
N PRO A 85 13.27 17.57 19.23
CA PRO A 85 13.59 17.90 17.85
C PRO A 85 12.61 17.33 16.81
N LEU A 86 11.73 16.40 17.22
CA LEU A 86 10.79 15.67 16.36
C LEU A 86 9.34 16.14 16.53
N ASN A 87 9.06 17.01 17.50
CA ASN A 87 7.72 17.49 17.83
C ASN A 87 7.61 19.02 17.73
N THR A 88 6.39 19.55 17.81
CA THR A 88 6.07 20.97 17.59
C THR A 88 6.92 21.91 18.43
N GLN A 89 7.61 22.85 17.76
CA GLN A 89 8.29 23.99 18.39
C GLN A 89 7.84 25.28 17.72
N SER A 90 7.22 26.19 18.48
CA SER A 90 6.89 27.54 18.04
C SER A 90 8.04 28.52 18.27
N LYS A 91 7.88 29.76 17.80
CA LYS A 91 8.81 30.87 18.13
C LYS A 91 8.96 31.14 19.63
N TYR A 92 8.04 30.66 20.47
CA TYR A 92 8.08 30.84 21.93
C TYR A 92 8.77 29.69 22.66
N SER A 93 9.28 28.68 21.96
CA SER A 93 9.77 27.44 22.60
C SER A 93 10.96 27.67 23.53
N ALA A 94 11.82 28.64 23.23
CA ALA A 94 12.92 29.01 24.13
C ALA A 94 12.40 29.57 25.46
N ASP A 95 11.39 30.44 25.41
CA ASP A 95 10.75 31.01 26.59
C ASP A 95 9.94 29.96 27.37
N LEU A 96 9.25 29.04 26.66
CA LEU A 96 8.52 27.92 27.27
C LEU A 96 9.44 26.90 27.93
N MET A 97 10.62 26.64 27.35
CA MET A 97 11.67 25.84 27.98
C MET A 97 12.16 26.51 29.26
N GLN A 98 12.40 27.83 29.23
CA GLN A 98 12.81 28.55 30.42
C GLN A 98 11.72 28.51 31.50
N MET A 99 10.46 28.70 31.13
CA MET A 99 9.32 28.54 32.03
C MET A 99 9.28 27.15 32.66
N PHE A 100 9.44 26.09 31.86
CA PHE A 100 9.46 24.72 32.36
C PHE A 100 10.62 24.48 33.34
N LEU A 101 11.83 24.96 33.01
CA LEU A 101 13.00 24.90 33.89
C LEU A 101 12.75 25.58 35.23
N ASP A 102 12.12 26.75 35.22
CA ASP A 102 11.80 27.47 36.45
C ASP A 102 10.79 26.69 37.29
N VAL A 103 9.75 26.11 36.67
CA VAL A 103 8.76 25.28 37.40
C VAL A 103 9.43 24.07 38.06
N ILE A 104 10.22 23.27 37.32
CA ILE A 104 10.82 22.05 37.88
C ILE A 104 11.89 22.35 38.95
N ASN A 105 12.58 23.49 38.86
CA ASN A 105 13.61 23.88 39.82
C ASN A 105 13.07 24.58 41.06
N THR A 106 11.88 25.19 40.98
CA THR A 106 11.24 25.88 42.11
C THR A 106 10.26 24.98 42.86
N ASP A 107 9.59 24.05 42.17
CA ASP A 107 8.63 23.14 42.77
C ASP A 107 9.12 21.68 42.68
N SER A 108 9.88 21.27 43.69
CA SER A 108 10.35 19.88 43.82
C SER A 108 9.20 18.86 43.92
N LYS A 109 8.02 19.27 44.40
CA LYS A 109 6.83 18.39 44.45
C LYS A 109 6.29 18.11 43.05
N TYR A 110 6.52 19.00 42.08
CA TYR A 110 6.10 18.76 40.70
C TYR A 110 6.89 17.62 40.06
N VAL A 111 8.21 17.59 40.23
CA VAL A 111 9.06 16.51 39.69
C VAL A 111 8.68 15.15 40.31
N VAL A 112 8.47 15.12 41.63
CA VAL A 112 7.99 13.90 42.33
C VAL A 112 6.64 13.45 41.78
N ARG A 113 5.76 14.39 41.42
CA ARG A 113 4.48 14.07 40.79
C ARG A 113 4.65 13.43 39.40
N LEU A 114 5.52 13.98 38.56
CA LEU A 114 5.83 13.39 37.24
C LEU A 114 6.39 11.97 37.38
N GLN A 115 7.30 11.75 38.34
CA GLN A 115 7.85 10.42 38.64
C GLN A 115 6.76 9.44 39.10
N ARG A 116 5.85 9.87 39.97
CA ARG A 116 4.69 9.07 40.39
C ARG A 116 3.79 8.73 39.21
N HIS A 117 3.53 9.69 38.31
CA HIS A 117 2.67 9.49 37.15
C HIS A 117 3.30 8.52 36.15
N TYR A 118 4.62 8.58 35.94
CA TYR A 118 5.35 7.58 35.18
C TYR A 118 5.14 6.17 35.74
N VAL A 119 5.32 5.98 37.05
CA VAL A 119 5.12 4.68 37.71
C VAL A 119 3.69 4.17 37.49
N MET A 120 2.68 4.99 37.79
CA MET A 120 1.28 4.64 37.60
C MET A 120 0.98 4.27 36.13
N PHE A 121 1.55 5.02 35.18
CA PHE A 121 1.39 4.76 33.75
C PHE A 121 2.01 3.42 33.36
N LYS A 122 3.24 3.12 33.82
CA LYS A 122 3.90 1.84 33.56
C LYS A 122 3.16 0.66 34.17
N GLU A 123 2.69 0.77 35.40
CA GLU A 123 1.87 -0.28 36.04
C GLU A 123 0.59 -0.56 35.24
N LYS A 124 -0.05 0.49 34.71
CA LYS A 124 -1.25 0.37 33.89
C LYS A 124 -0.97 -0.28 32.52
N VAL A 125 0.18 -0.01 31.93
CA VAL A 125 0.60 -0.57 30.63
C VAL A 125 1.05 -2.03 30.77
N ASP A 126 1.84 -2.33 31.80
CA ASP A 126 2.46 -3.63 31.99
C ASP A 126 1.55 -4.62 32.76
N GLY A 127 0.54 -4.12 33.46
CA GLY A 127 -0.41 -4.94 34.23
C GLY A 127 0.18 -5.59 35.48
N LYS A 128 1.32 -5.07 35.96
CA LYS A 128 2.07 -5.56 37.13
C LYS A 128 2.68 -4.39 37.89
N PRO A 129 3.02 -4.55 39.20
CA PRO A 129 3.71 -3.51 39.97
C PRO A 129 5.01 -3.07 39.31
N TYR A 130 5.33 -1.79 39.39
CA TYR A 130 6.55 -1.24 38.80
C TYR A 130 7.77 -1.71 39.59
N ALA A 131 8.71 -2.35 38.90
CA ALA A 131 9.93 -2.94 39.48
C ALA A 131 11.21 -2.21 39.04
N GLY A 132 11.11 -0.98 38.55
CA GLY A 132 12.26 -0.17 38.15
C GLY A 132 13.04 0.38 39.34
N LYS A 133 14.24 0.92 39.08
CA LYS A 133 15.10 1.50 40.12
C LYS A 133 14.40 2.72 40.79
N PRO A 134 14.68 3.02 42.07
CA PRO A 134 14.22 4.26 42.70
C PRO A 134 14.70 5.49 41.93
N PHE A 135 13.87 6.53 41.86
CA PHE A 135 14.28 7.81 41.27
C PHE A 135 15.28 8.51 42.17
N LYS A 136 16.33 9.08 41.58
CA LYS A 136 17.28 9.92 42.31
C LYS A 136 16.61 11.25 42.66
N THR A 137 16.92 11.80 43.84
CA THR A 137 16.49 13.14 44.23
C THR A 137 17.18 14.15 43.32
N GLN A 138 16.42 14.86 42.50
CA GLN A 138 17.00 15.85 41.58
C GLN A 138 17.44 17.10 42.38
N GLY A 139 18.68 17.54 42.16
CA GLY A 139 19.16 18.88 42.53
C GLY A 139 18.61 19.93 41.55
N LYS A 140 19.32 21.05 41.36
CA LYS A 140 18.98 22.01 40.30
C LYS A 140 19.23 21.38 38.92
N THR A 141 18.16 21.15 38.18
CA THR A 141 18.18 20.65 36.81
C THR A 141 18.56 21.77 35.84
N LYS A 142 19.54 21.52 34.97
CA LYS A 142 20.01 22.48 33.96
C LYS A 142 19.51 22.08 32.58
N ARG A 143 19.24 23.06 31.72
CA ARG A 143 18.94 22.81 30.31
C ARG A 143 20.09 22.07 29.66
N VAL A 144 19.78 21.00 28.95
CA VAL A 144 20.73 20.39 28.01
C VAL A 144 20.45 21.00 26.64
N VAL A 145 21.47 21.60 26.03
CA VAL A 145 21.36 22.15 24.67
C VAL A 145 21.54 21.01 23.69
N MET A 146 20.43 20.40 23.28
CA MET A 146 20.34 19.69 22.00
C MET A 146 19.75 20.67 21.02
N ASP A 147 20.58 21.29 20.16
CA ASP A 147 20.20 22.47 19.39
C ASP A 147 19.10 22.15 18.33
N PRO A 148 17.86 22.62 18.50
CA PRO A 148 16.81 22.51 17.49
C PRO A 148 16.75 23.85 16.74
N ALA A 149 17.18 23.91 15.48
CA ALA A 149 16.86 25.11 14.69
C ALA A 149 15.41 25.02 14.20
N PRO A 150 14.68 26.15 14.22
CA PRO A 150 13.29 26.21 13.80
C PRO A 150 13.12 25.83 12.33
N LEU A 151 12.13 24.99 12.04
CA LEU A 151 11.59 24.77 10.69
C LEU A 151 10.74 25.99 10.31
N GLY A 152 11.39 27.06 9.85
CA GLY A 152 10.75 28.19 9.19
C GLY A 152 11.46 28.47 7.86
N PRO A 153 10.81 29.16 6.90
CA PRO A 153 11.41 29.48 5.61
C PRO A 153 12.64 30.37 5.85
N VAL A 154 13.82 29.83 5.55
CA VAL A 154 15.06 30.60 5.61
C VAL A 154 15.13 31.39 4.31
N ASP A 155 14.95 32.71 4.41
CA ASP A 155 15.34 33.67 3.38
C ASP A 155 16.84 33.49 3.09
N ARG A 156 17.15 32.65 2.09
CA ARG A 156 18.53 32.47 1.61
C ARG A 156 18.85 33.64 0.68
N LYS A 157 19.45 34.70 1.23
CA LYS A 157 20.27 35.59 0.40
C LYS A 157 21.35 34.73 -0.28
N PRO A 158 21.57 34.85 -1.60
CA PRO A 158 22.51 34.00 -2.32
C PRO A 158 23.91 34.11 -1.70
N ALA A 159 24.49 32.96 -1.36
CA ALA A 159 25.83 32.88 -0.79
C ALA A 159 26.85 33.45 -1.78
N VAL A 160 27.45 34.59 -1.44
CA VAL A 160 28.60 35.13 -2.16
C VAL A 160 29.76 34.15 -1.98
N ARG A 161 30.19 33.54 -3.07
CA ARG A 161 31.34 32.62 -3.10
C ARG A 161 32.57 33.35 -2.54
N LYS A 162 33.19 32.81 -1.49
CA LYS A 162 34.43 33.36 -0.88
C LYS A 162 35.65 33.30 -1.81
N GLU A 163 35.56 32.57 -2.92
CA GLU A 163 36.64 32.45 -3.91
C GLU A 163 36.23 33.03 -5.27
N PRO A 164 37.08 33.85 -5.91
CA PRO A 164 36.78 34.45 -7.20
C PRO A 164 36.61 33.37 -8.27
N LYS A 165 35.49 33.41 -8.99
CA LYS A 165 35.21 32.54 -10.13
C LYS A 165 36.33 32.71 -11.18
N VAL A 166 37.15 31.68 -11.39
CA VAL A 166 38.24 31.73 -12.38
C VAL A 166 37.67 32.04 -13.76
N GLY A 167 38.03 33.20 -14.30
CA GLY A 167 37.53 33.64 -15.60
C GLY A 167 37.96 32.68 -16.71
N ARG A 168 37.03 32.31 -17.62
CA ARG A 168 37.22 31.33 -18.71
C ARG A 168 38.54 31.49 -19.50
N ASN A 169 39.03 32.71 -19.67
CA ASN A 169 40.24 33.02 -20.44
C ASN A 169 41.53 33.19 -19.60
N LYS A 170 41.46 33.11 -18.27
CA LYS A 170 42.64 33.19 -17.37
C LYS A 170 43.46 31.89 -17.39
N PRO A 171 44.75 31.92 -17.03
CA PRO A 171 45.55 30.71 -16.83
C PRO A 171 44.87 29.75 -15.86
N CYS A 172 44.91 28.46 -16.17
CA CYS A 172 44.23 27.43 -15.39
C CYS A 172 44.97 27.17 -14.07
N PRO A 173 44.29 27.16 -12.92
CA PRO A 173 44.92 27.03 -11.60
C PRO A 173 45.57 25.67 -11.34
N CYS A 174 45.35 24.66 -12.20
CA CYS A 174 46.04 23.37 -12.14
C CYS A 174 47.52 23.44 -12.58
N GLY A 175 48.07 24.63 -12.85
CA GLY A 175 49.46 24.83 -13.22
C GLY A 175 49.80 24.48 -14.68
N SER A 176 48.82 24.11 -15.52
CA SER A 176 49.07 23.64 -16.89
C SER A 176 49.51 24.71 -17.90
N GLY A 177 49.58 25.99 -17.51
CA GLY A 177 49.89 27.12 -18.40
C GLY A 177 48.82 27.46 -19.46
N LYS A 178 47.76 26.66 -19.61
CA LYS A 178 46.68 26.86 -20.60
C LYS A 178 45.52 27.70 -20.03
N LYS A 179 44.72 28.36 -20.89
CA LYS A 179 43.49 29.07 -20.47
C LYS A 179 42.47 28.10 -19.85
N TYR A 180 41.79 28.48 -18.78
CA TYR A 180 40.86 27.63 -18.01
C TYR A 180 39.81 26.92 -18.90
N LYS A 181 39.22 27.63 -19.88
CA LYS A 181 38.26 27.09 -20.85
C LYS A 181 38.81 26.00 -21.78
N LYS A 182 40.14 25.89 -21.92
CA LYS A 182 40.82 24.91 -22.77
C LYS A 182 41.46 23.77 -21.95
N CYS A 183 41.28 23.77 -20.63
CA CYS A 183 41.88 22.79 -19.72
C CYS A 183 40.80 22.18 -18.80
N CYS A 184 40.81 22.50 -17.50
CA CYS A 184 39.94 21.87 -16.51
C CYS A 184 38.45 22.03 -16.81
N MET A 185 38.03 23.12 -17.48
CA MET A 185 36.62 23.30 -17.86
C MET A 185 36.12 22.29 -18.91
N LEU A 186 37.00 21.79 -19.77
CA LEU A 186 36.64 20.77 -20.77
C LEU A 186 36.70 19.35 -20.19
N LYS A 187 37.53 19.14 -19.15
CA LYS A 187 37.59 17.86 -18.44
C LYS A 187 36.32 17.61 -17.62
N SER A 188 35.70 18.64 -17.07
CA SER A 188 34.41 18.56 -16.39
C SER A 188 33.20 18.47 -17.33
N GLN A 189 33.40 18.54 -18.66
CA GLN A 189 32.35 18.44 -19.68
C GLN A 189 32.50 17.20 -20.59
N LYS A 190 33.45 16.30 -20.32
CA LYS A 190 33.70 15.05 -21.06
C LYS A 190 33.55 13.79 -20.19
N GLY A 191 32.73 13.87 -19.15
CA GLY A 191 32.29 12.71 -18.36
C GLY A 191 31.05 12.00 -18.95
N ASP A 192 30.32 12.66 -19.85
CA ASP A 192 29.13 12.13 -20.48
C ASP A 192 29.12 12.43 -21.99
N ALA A 193 28.77 11.42 -22.78
CA ALA A 193 28.50 11.39 -24.22
C ALA A 193 29.65 11.06 -25.21
N GLY A 194 29.51 9.86 -25.79
CA GLY A 194 30.03 9.42 -27.09
C GLY A 194 30.07 7.89 -27.14
N LYS A 195 29.20 7.17 -27.86
CA LYS A 195 28.93 7.32 -29.31
C LYS A 195 27.59 6.68 -29.70
N GLY A 196 26.84 7.38 -30.56
CA GLY A 196 25.73 6.83 -31.35
C GLY A 196 26.01 6.88 -32.86
N ALA A 197 25.71 5.76 -33.51
CA ALA A 197 25.19 5.50 -34.87
C ALA A 197 25.77 6.15 -36.14
N LYS A 198 26.02 5.30 -37.15
CA LYS A 198 25.57 5.52 -38.54
C LYS A 198 25.12 4.18 -39.15
N GLU A 199 23.97 4.24 -39.82
CA GLU A 199 23.21 3.14 -40.44
C GLU A 199 23.85 2.59 -41.73
N THR A 200 23.68 1.29 -41.95
CA THR A 200 23.41 0.71 -43.28
C THR A 200 22.56 -0.55 -43.14
N THR A 201 21.62 -0.69 -44.07
CA THR A 201 20.50 -1.61 -44.20
C THR A 201 20.85 -3.08 -44.51
N GLN A 202 19.90 -3.96 -44.16
CA GLN A 202 19.60 -5.34 -44.65
C GLN A 202 20.07 -6.56 -43.82
N PRO A 203 19.33 -7.69 -43.91
CA PRO A 203 18.89 -8.49 -42.75
C PRO A 203 19.72 -9.77 -42.57
N GLU A 204 20.14 -10.09 -41.35
CA GLU A 204 20.77 -11.39 -41.08
C GLU A 204 20.36 -12.02 -39.74
N LYS A 205 19.76 -13.22 -39.90
CA LYS A 205 20.09 -14.49 -39.24
C LYS A 205 20.29 -14.49 -37.72
N VAL A 206 19.31 -15.11 -37.07
CA VAL A 206 19.36 -15.74 -35.75
C VAL A 206 20.63 -16.60 -35.62
N SER A 207 21.66 -16.10 -34.92
CA SER A 207 22.81 -16.89 -34.50
C SER A 207 22.52 -17.54 -33.14
N ARG A 208 22.47 -18.87 -33.13
CA ARG A 208 22.46 -19.70 -31.92
C ARG A 208 23.65 -19.32 -31.02
N ILE A 209 23.38 -18.74 -29.85
CA ILE A 209 24.34 -18.65 -28.76
C ILE A 209 24.29 -20.00 -28.02
N SER A 210 25.21 -20.89 -28.37
CA SER A 210 25.58 -22.04 -27.54
C SER A 210 26.43 -21.54 -26.36
N GLY A 211 25.78 -20.98 -25.34
CA GLY A 211 26.36 -20.78 -24.02
C GLY A 211 26.02 -21.99 -23.15
N LYS A 212 27.03 -22.67 -22.59
CA LYS A 212 26.80 -23.66 -21.53
C LYS A 212 26.05 -22.98 -20.37
N PRO A 213 25.07 -23.65 -19.72
CA PRO A 213 24.37 -23.08 -18.58
C PRO A 213 25.35 -22.76 -17.46
N ASP A 214 25.22 -21.58 -16.86
CA ASP A 214 25.95 -21.19 -15.65
C ASP A 214 25.38 -21.95 -14.46
N ASP A 215 26.12 -22.97 -13.99
CA ASP A 215 25.77 -23.87 -12.86
C ASP A 215 25.72 -23.17 -11.49
N ARG A 216 25.80 -21.84 -11.43
CA ARG A 216 25.77 -21.05 -10.18
C ARG A 216 24.37 -20.69 -9.68
N GLN A 217 23.31 -21.08 -10.40
CA GLN A 217 21.92 -20.72 -10.05
C GLN A 217 21.21 -21.71 -9.10
N ASN A 218 21.90 -22.74 -8.61
CA ASN A 218 21.30 -23.81 -7.80
C ASN A 218 21.99 -24.00 -6.44
N ILE A 219 22.40 -22.90 -5.79
CA ILE A 219 22.91 -22.96 -4.42
C ILE A 219 21.70 -22.95 -3.47
N PRO A 220 21.46 -24.01 -2.67
CA PRO A 220 20.43 -24.00 -1.65
C PRO A 220 20.63 -22.79 -0.75
N GLY A 221 19.55 -22.05 -0.44
CA GLY A 221 19.62 -20.97 0.54
C GLY A 221 20.18 -21.46 1.87
N PRO A 222 20.74 -20.56 2.70
CA PRO A 222 21.22 -20.92 4.03
C PRO A 222 20.13 -21.69 4.80
N PRO A 223 20.47 -22.79 5.51
CA PRO A 223 19.49 -23.62 6.19
C PRO A 223 18.66 -22.82 7.20
N LEU A 224 17.42 -23.25 7.40
CA LEU A 224 16.55 -22.67 8.43
C LEU A 224 17.14 -22.88 9.83
N THR A 225 17.14 -21.83 10.62
CA THR A 225 17.56 -21.84 12.01
C THR A 225 16.52 -22.50 12.91
N SER A 226 16.96 -23.05 14.04
CA SER A 226 16.06 -23.63 15.05
C SER A 226 15.04 -22.61 15.59
N LYS A 227 15.41 -21.31 15.59
CA LYS A 227 14.52 -20.22 16.01
C LYS A 227 13.37 -20.05 15.00
N GLU A 228 13.67 -19.95 13.71
CA GLU A 228 12.67 -19.83 12.64
C GLU A 228 11.70 -21.00 12.65
N ILE A 229 12.21 -22.24 12.76
CA ILE A 229 11.37 -23.44 12.80
C ILE A 229 10.43 -23.42 14.02
N LYS A 230 10.92 -22.99 15.18
CA LYS A 230 10.12 -22.90 16.42
C LYS A 230 9.04 -21.84 16.31
N GLU A 231 9.38 -20.69 15.73
CA GLU A 231 8.47 -19.58 15.48
C GLU A 231 7.35 -19.97 14.51
N THR A 232 7.70 -20.58 13.37
CA THR A 232 6.73 -21.09 12.39
C THR A 232 5.76 -22.09 13.03
N LYS A 233 6.26 -23.07 13.81
CA LYS A 233 5.39 -24.03 14.51
C LYS A 233 4.45 -23.36 15.51
N ALA A 234 4.87 -22.28 16.15
CA ALA A 234 4.03 -21.52 17.08
C ALA A 234 2.92 -20.76 16.34
N LEU A 235 3.22 -20.16 15.18
CA LEU A 235 2.23 -19.50 14.32
C LEU A 235 1.18 -20.50 13.83
N VAL A 236 1.61 -21.65 13.31
CA VAL A 236 0.71 -22.70 12.81
C VAL A 236 -0.24 -23.17 13.90
N LYS A 237 0.28 -23.48 15.11
CA LYS A 237 -0.58 -23.86 16.25
C LYS A 237 -1.59 -22.78 16.63
N ARG A 238 -1.21 -21.50 16.52
CA ARG A 238 -2.10 -20.38 16.83
C ARG A 238 -3.26 -20.31 15.82
N VAL A 239 -2.97 -20.42 14.53
CA VAL A 239 -4.00 -20.42 13.46
C VAL A 239 -4.86 -21.68 13.53
N GLU A 240 -4.26 -22.85 13.74
CA GLU A 240 -4.98 -24.11 13.92
C GLU A 240 -5.98 -24.03 15.10
N GLY A 241 -5.58 -23.42 16.21
CA GLY A 241 -6.46 -23.19 17.36
C GLY A 241 -7.63 -22.23 17.06
N ARG A 242 -7.48 -21.32 16.08
CA ARG A 242 -8.56 -20.43 15.61
C ARG A 242 -9.52 -21.17 14.66
N LEU A 243 -8.99 -21.92 13.70
CA LEU A 243 -9.77 -22.81 12.83
C LEU A 243 -10.62 -23.80 13.65
N LYS A 244 -10.09 -24.30 14.77
CA LYS A 244 -10.85 -25.17 15.69
C LYS A 244 -12.04 -24.50 16.38
N ARG A 245 -12.04 -23.17 16.49
CA ARG A 245 -13.06 -22.40 17.22
C ARG A 245 -14.12 -21.75 16.33
N ASP A 246 -14.14 -22.09 15.03
CA ASP A 246 -15.07 -21.52 14.03
C ASP A 246 -15.18 -20.00 14.11
N THR A 247 -14.02 -19.34 14.19
CA THR A 247 -13.95 -17.89 14.17
C THR A 247 -14.25 -17.41 12.75
N GLN A 248 -15.40 -16.75 12.55
CA GLN A 248 -15.88 -16.11 11.31
C GLN A 248 -14.80 -15.34 10.52
N GLY A 249 -13.88 -16.05 9.85
CA GLY A 249 -12.82 -15.50 8.98
C GLY A 249 -11.63 -14.80 9.66
N ARG A 250 -11.62 -14.52 10.97
CA ARG A 250 -10.49 -13.79 11.62
C ARG A 250 -9.33 -14.70 12.04
N LEU A 251 -8.68 -15.31 11.05
CA LEU A 251 -7.55 -16.21 11.27
C LEU A 251 -6.23 -15.46 11.56
N ILE A 252 -6.04 -14.27 10.98
CA ILE A 252 -4.88 -13.40 11.25
C ILE A 252 -5.19 -12.44 12.40
N ASP A 253 -4.22 -12.24 13.29
CA ASP A 253 -4.14 -11.10 14.20
C ASP A 253 -2.93 -10.24 13.86
N GLU A 254 -2.90 -9.02 14.39
CA GLU A 254 -1.81 -8.05 14.18
C GLU A 254 -0.44 -8.67 14.50
N GLY A 255 -0.35 -9.49 15.56
CA GLY A 255 0.90 -10.17 15.92
C GLY A 255 1.33 -11.30 14.97
N ILE A 256 0.41 -11.95 14.26
CA ILE A 256 0.75 -12.89 13.17
C ILE A 256 1.29 -12.10 11.99
N LYS A 257 0.62 -10.99 11.63
CA LYS A 257 1.04 -10.13 10.53
C LYS A 257 2.44 -9.56 10.77
N ASP A 258 2.69 -9.01 11.96
CA ASP A 258 3.98 -8.48 12.38
C ASP A 258 5.09 -9.54 12.31
N ALA A 259 4.79 -10.79 12.71
CA ALA A 259 5.77 -11.88 12.66
C ALA A 259 6.14 -12.26 11.22
N LEU A 260 5.17 -12.28 10.30
CA LEU A 260 5.39 -12.57 8.89
C LEU A 260 6.13 -11.42 8.18
N GLU A 261 5.79 -10.17 8.50
CA GLU A 261 6.47 -8.97 7.98
C GLU A 261 7.93 -8.90 8.46
N ALA A 262 8.19 -9.20 9.73
CA ALA A 262 9.53 -9.16 10.31
C ALA A 262 10.46 -10.27 9.81
N ASN A 263 9.90 -11.40 9.36
CA ASN A 263 10.69 -12.55 8.93
C ASN A 263 10.15 -13.22 7.66
N PRO A 264 10.58 -12.73 6.47
CA PRO A 264 10.21 -13.32 5.18
C PRO A 264 10.64 -14.78 5.02
N ARG A 265 11.59 -15.27 5.83
CA ARG A 265 12.07 -16.66 5.75
C ARG A 265 11.08 -17.68 6.32
N ILE A 266 10.06 -17.23 7.05
CA ILE A 266 8.97 -18.09 7.56
C ILE A 266 8.27 -18.83 6.42
N GLY A 267 8.16 -18.24 5.22
CA GLY A 267 7.57 -18.91 4.05
C GLY A 267 8.27 -20.24 3.70
N PHE A 268 9.61 -20.29 3.73
CA PHE A 268 10.36 -21.53 3.48
C PHE A 268 10.10 -22.59 4.56
N ALA A 269 10.01 -22.17 5.82
CA ALA A 269 9.71 -23.06 6.93
C ALA A 269 8.28 -23.61 6.88
N LEU A 270 7.32 -22.81 6.43
CA LEU A 270 5.93 -23.23 6.21
C LEU A 270 5.84 -24.26 5.09
N LEU A 271 6.52 -24.02 3.96
CA LEU A 271 6.60 -24.99 2.87
C LEU A 271 7.20 -26.33 3.33
N ASP A 272 8.30 -26.28 4.07
CA ASP A 272 8.93 -27.48 4.62
C ASP A 272 8.03 -28.22 5.61
N LEU A 273 7.32 -27.49 6.48
CA LEU A 273 6.39 -28.08 7.44
C LEU A 273 5.18 -28.72 6.74
N LEU A 274 4.63 -28.06 5.73
CA LEU A 274 3.55 -28.58 4.90
C LEU A 274 3.95 -29.92 4.26
N LEU A 275 5.05 -29.94 3.52
CA LEU A 275 5.47 -31.11 2.73
C LEU A 275 6.06 -32.24 3.57
N LYS A 276 6.68 -31.96 4.72
CA LYS A 276 7.33 -33.01 5.55
C LYS A 276 6.43 -33.54 6.65
N VAL A 277 5.56 -32.71 7.22
CA VAL A 277 4.75 -33.08 8.39
C VAL A 277 3.29 -33.30 8.04
N HIS A 278 2.70 -32.41 7.25
CA HIS A 278 1.27 -32.47 6.94
C HIS A 278 0.94 -33.23 5.65
N ALA A 279 1.91 -33.36 4.73
CA ALA A 279 1.84 -34.16 3.51
C ALA A 279 3.04 -35.12 3.39
N PRO A 280 3.32 -35.97 4.39
CA PRO A 280 4.52 -36.80 4.39
C PRO A 280 4.59 -37.70 3.15
N ASN A 281 5.79 -37.83 2.57
CA ASN A 281 6.02 -38.50 1.28
C ASN A 281 5.21 -37.91 0.12
N GLY A 282 4.79 -36.65 0.24
CA GLY A 282 3.99 -35.96 -0.75
C GLY A 282 2.53 -36.38 -0.77
N ARG A 283 2.02 -37.16 0.20
CA ARG A 283 0.64 -37.67 0.19
C ARG A 283 -0.20 -37.05 1.30
N VAL A 284 -1.43 -36.66 0.96
CA VAL A 284 -2.43 -36.17 1.92
C VAL A 284 -3.64 -37.10 1.87
N GLN A 285 -3.97 -37.79 2.96
CA GLN A 285 -5.21 -38.57 3.00
C GLN A 285 -6.43 -37.66 3.24
N GLU A 286 -6.34 -36.78 4.24
CA GLU A 286 -7.36 -35.80 4.61
C GLU A 286 -6.69 -34.46 4.96
N LYS A 287 -7.28 -33.34 4.54
CA LYS A 287 -6.78 -31.98 4.84
C LYS A 287 -7.10 -31.62 6.29
N GLY A 288 -6.23 -32.00 7.22
CA GLY A 288 -6.40 -31.64 8.63
C GLY A 288 -6.15 -30.14 8.90
N LYS A 289 -6.65 -29.62 10.02
CA LYS A 289 -6.52 -28.19 10.39
C LYS A 289 -5.09 -27.65 10.43
N GLY A 290 -4.10 -28.50 10.70
CA GLY A 290 -2.68 -28.12 10.64
C GLY A 290 -2.18 -27.90 9.21
N TYR A 291 -2.68 -28.67 8.24
CA TYR A 291 -2.42 -28.50 6.82
C TYR A 291 -3.03 -27.18 6.33
N GLU A 292 -4.31 -26.95 6.63
CA GLU A 292 -5.02 -25.70 6.31
C GLU A 292 -4.33 -24.47 6.92
N ALA A 293 -3.91 -24.56 8.20
CA ALA A 293 -3.18 -23.49 8.86
C ALA A 293 -1.83 -23.19 8.19
N CYS A 294 -1.11 -24.21 7.71
CA CYS A 294 0.15 -24.02 6.98
C CYS A 294 -0.07 -23.33 5.65
N LEU A 295 -1.05 -23.76 4.85
CA LEU A 295 -1.38 -23.15 3.57
C LEU A 295 -1.80 -21.69 3.74
N PHE A 296 -2.70 -21.42 4.68
CA PHE A 296 -3.18 -20.08 4.95
C PHE A 296 -2.05 -19.14 5.38
N LEU A 297 -1.15 -19.59 6.26
CA LEU A 297 0.02 -18.80 6.66
C LEU A 297 1.04 -18.63 5.51
N LEU A 298 1.16 -19.62 4.63
CA LEU A 298 2.05 -19.54 3.48
C LEU A 298 1.55 -18.51 2.47
N GLU A 299 0.25 -18.51 2.16
CA GLU A 299 -0.40 -17.51 1.33
C GLU A 299 -0.20 -16.10 1.90
N GLU A 300 -0.42 -15.91 3.21
CA GLU A 300 -0.19 -14.61 3.87
C GLU A 300 1.30 -14.20 3.80
N ALA A 301 2.24 -15.13 4.04
CA ALA A 301 3.67 -14.85 3.93
C ALA A 301 4.07 -14.45 2.50
N LEU A 302 3.53 -15.13 1.49
CA LEU A 302 3.72 -14.79 0.07
C LEU A 302 3.13 -13.42 -0.25
N THR A 303 1.97 -13.08 0.31
CA THR A 303 1.33 -11.76 0.18
C THR A 303 2.21 -10.65 0.76
N GLN A 304 2.82 -10.89 1.93
CA GLN A 304 3.79 -9.97 2.54
C GLN A 304 5.05 -9.78 1.68
N ILE A 305 5.58 -10.86 1.11
CA ILE A 305 6.69 -10.79 0.15
C ILE A 305 6.28 -9.97 -1.08
N ARG A 306 5.09 -10.24 -1.63
CA ARG A 306 4.51 -9.50 -2.75
C ARG A 306 4.36 -8.00 -2.44
N TYR A 307 4.04 -7.59 -1.21
CA TYR A 307 4.11 -6.16 -0.77
C TYR A 307 5.47 -5.52 -0.99
N SER A 308 6.55 -6.26 -0.76
CA SER A 308 7.90 -5.75 -1.01
C SER A 308 8.34 -5.87 -2.46
N VAL A 309 7.84 -6.87 -3.22
CA VAL A 309 8.04 -6.97 -4.67
C VAL A 309 7.43 -5.79 -5.40
N ASP A 310 6.18 -5.42 -5.09
CA ASP A 310 5.50 -4.24 -5.66
C ASP A 310 6.22 -2.91 -5.39
N ARG A 311 7.05 -2.88 -4.34
CA ARG A 311 7.90 -1.74 -3.95
C ARG A 311 9.30 -1.83 -4.54
N ASN A 312 9.49 -2.74 -5.50
CA ASN A 312 10.70 -2.98 -6.28
C ASN A 312 11.93 -3.34 -5.43
N ARG A 313 11.75 -4.03 -4.30
CA ARG A 313 12.86 -4.43 -3.44
C ARG A 313 13.50 -5.72 -3.92
N GLN A 314 14.80 -5.66 -4.25
CA GLN A 314 15.53 -6.80 -4.78
C GLN A 314 15.48 -8.03 -3.87
N TRP A 315 15.66 -7.87 -2.55
CA TRP A 315 15.60 -9.00 -1.61
C TRP A 315 14.27 -9.75 -1.66
N ALA A 316 13.16 -9.05 -1.93
CA ALA A 316 11.82 -9.63 -1.98
C ALA A 316 11.57 -10.33 -3.31
N ILE A 317 12.06 -9.74 -4.42
CA ILE A 317 12.06 -10.38 -5.75
C ILE A 317 12.85 -11.69 -5.69
N ASP A 318 14.07 -11.65 -5.15
CA ASP A 318 14.92 -12.84 -4.99
C ASP A 318 14.28 -13.89 -4.08
N THR A 319 13.60 -13.44 -3.01
CA THR A 319 12.90 -14.34 -2.07
C THR A 319 11.68 -15.00 -2.72
N ALA A 320 10.87 -14.24 -3.46
CA ALA A 320 9.71 -14.73 -4.20
C ALA A 320 10.12 -15.72 -5.30
N GLU A 321 11.22 -15.44 -6.01
CA GLU A 321 11.78 -16.36 -7.00
C GLU A 321 12.26 -17.65 -6.34
N ARG A 322 13.03 -17.54 -5.25
CA ARG A 322 13.61 -18.70 -4.56
C ARG A 322 12.54 -19.61 -3.97
N ILE A 323 11.50 -19.07 -3.30
CA ILE A 323 10.45 -19.91 -2.72
C ILE A 323 9.65 -20.63 -3.81
N GLN A 324 9.40 -19.99 -4.96
CA GLN A 324 8.75 -20.63 -6.10
C GLN A 324 9.62 -21.72 -6.73
N LYS A 325 10.94 -21.52 -6.83
CA LYS A 325 11.88 -22.58 -7.23
C LYS A 325 11.88 -23.76 -6.25
N GLU A 326 11.79 -23.50 -4.94
CA GLU A 326 11.64 -24.58 -3.96
C GLU A 326 10.30 -25.31 -4.08
N ILE A 327 9.19 -24.60 -4.32
CA ILE A 327 7.88 -25.20 -4.61
C ILE A 327 8.00 -26.10 -5.84
N ALA A 328 8.56 -25.59 -6.94
CA ALA A 328 8.81 -26.35 -8.17
C ALA A 328 9.70 -27.58 -7.89
N GLY A 329 10.76 -27.44 -7.08
CA GLY A 329 11.68 -28.52 -6.72
C GLY A 329 11.07 -29.62 -5.86
N LYS A 330 10.27 -29.24 -4.86
CA LYS A 330 9.80 -30.15 -3.81
C LYS A 330 8.37 -30.66 -4.02
N ALA A 331 7.47 -29.84 -4.56
CA ALA A 331 6.06 -30.17 -4.70
C ALA A 331 5.70 -30.72 -6.08
N PHE A 332 6.34 -30.22 -7.15
CA PHE A 332 6.09 -30.69 -8.51
C PHE A 332 6.95 -31.91 -8.83
N GLN A 333 6.62 -33.03 -8.19
CA GLN A 333 7.22 -34.35 -8.39
C GLN A 333 6.12 -35.39 -8.57
N LEU A 334 6.38 -36.44 -9.35
CA LEU A 334 5.42 -37.54 -9.58
C LEU A 334 4.98 -38.27 -8.30
N SER A 335 5.79 -38.22 -7.24
CA SER A 335 5.48 -38.81 -5.94
C SER A 335 4.54 -37.96 -5.08
N VAL A 336 4.39 -36.68 -5.41
CA VAL A 336 3.57 -35.73 -4.65
C VAL A 336 2.16 -35.69 -5.24
N ASP A 337 1.18 -35.69 -4.35
CA ASP A 337 -0.25 -35.65 -4.64
C ASP A 337 -0.61 -34.36 -5.39
N ILE A 338 -1.37 -34.52 -6.47
CA ILE A 338 -1.85 -33.40 -7.30
C ILE A 338 -2.62 -32.36 -6.48
N ARG A 339 -3.30 -32.77 -5.40
CA ARG A 339 -4.02 -31.86 -4.51
C ARG A 339 -3.08 -30.88 -3.79
N VAL A 340 -1.90 -31.35 -3.38
CA VAL A 340 -0.88 -30.50 -2.74
C VAL A 340 -0.28 -29.53 -3.75
N GLN A 341 -0.07 -29.97 -4.99
CA GLN A 341 0.40 -29.11 -6.08
C GLN A 341 -0.61 -28.00 -6.37
N ALA A 342 -1.89 -28.35 -6.51
CA ALA A 342 -2.98 -27.40 -6.73
C ALA A 342 -3.09 -26.38 -5.58
N ASP A 343 -3.09 -26.83 -4.32
CA ASP A 343 -3.17 -25.95 -3.15
C ASP A 343 -2.02 -24.93 -3.09
N LEU A 344 -0.80 -25.32 -3.49
CA LEU A 344 0.36 -24.42 -3.51
C LEU A 344 0.29 -23.40 -4.66
N VAL A 345 -0.29 -23.78 -5.78
CA VAL A 345 -0.52 -22.88 -6.92
C VAL A 345 -1.61 -21.87 -6.58
N GLU A 346 -2.69 -22.33 -5.96
CA GLU A 346 -3.76 -21.48 -5.45
C GLU A 346 -3.20 -20.46 -4.45
N ALA A 347 -2.35 -20.87 -3.50
CA ALA A 347 -1.70 -19.95 -2.57
C ALA A 347 -0.81 -18.90 -3.26
N LEU A 348 -0.09 -19.26 -4.33
CA LEU A 348 0.71 -18.30 -5.12
C LEU A 348 -0.19 -17.32 -5.90
N TYR A 349 -1.28 -17.84 -6.47
CA TYR A 349 -2.26 -17.06 -7.23
C TYR A 349 -2.99 -16.06 -6.33
N ASN A 350 -3.51 -16.51 -5.18
CA ASN A 350 -4.18 -15.67 -4.18
C ASN A 350 -3.26 -14.60 -3.60
N ALA A 351 -1.96 -14.93 -3.42
CA ALA A 351 -0.96 -13.96 -3.04
C ALA A 351 -0.66 -12.91 -4.15
N GLY A 352 -1.21 -13.08 -5.35
CA GLY A 352 -1.01 -12.18 -6.49
C GLY A 352 0.40 -12.24 -7.08
N LEU A 353 1.11 -13.36 -6.92
CA LEU A 353 2.44 -13.56 -7.49
C LEU A 353 2.34 -14.17 -8.88
N GLN A 354 3.11 -13.65 -9.83
CA GLN A 354 3.26 -14.29 -11.13
C GLN A 354 3.99 -15.63 -10.97
N LEU A 355 3.40 -16.70 -11.52
CA LEU A 355 3.97 -18.04 -11.47
C LEU A 355 5.31 -18.10 -12.19
N HIS A 356 6.33 -18.59 -11.47
CA HIS A 356 7.66 -18.79 -12.01
C HIS A 356 7.65 -19.83 -13.15
N PRO A 357 8.39 -19.61 -14.26
CA PRO A 357 8.40 -20.52 -15.42
C PRO A 357 8.75 -21.98 -15.09
N GLU A 358 9.57 -22.21 -14.06
CA GLU A 358 9.95 -23.56 -13.63
C GLU A 358 8.76 -24.36 -13.07
N ILE A 359 7.80 -23.71 -12.40
CA ILE A 359 6.57 -24.38 -11.94
C ILE A 359 5.78 -24.89 -13.15
N LYS A 360 5.59 -24.03 -14.15
CA LYS A 360 4.87 -24.39 -15.39
C LYS A 360 5.56 -25.54 -16.12
N THR A 361 6.88 -25.43 -16.30
CA THR A 361 7.69 -26.46 -16.98
C THR A 361 7.56 -27.82 -16.29
N LYS A 362 7.64 -27.86 -14.96
CA LYS A 362 7.50 -29.12 -14.21
C LYS A 362 6.08 -29.66 -14.19
N SER A 363 5.07 -28.79 -14.14
CA SER A 363 3.67 -29.19 -14.30
C SER A 363 3.46 -29.88 -15.66
N GLU A 364 3.97 -29.29 -16.75
CA GLU A 364 3.89 -29.88 -18.09
C GLU A 364 4.60 -31.24 -18.19
N ASP A 365 5.74 -31.42 -17.52
CA ASP A 365 6.45 -32.69 -17.48
C ASP A 365 5.66 -33.79 -16.74
N ILE A 366 5.01 -33.43 -15.64
CA ILE A 366 4.11 -34.31 -14.89
C ILE A 366 2.88 -34.68 -15.74
N ASP A 367 2.23 -33.70 -16.35
CA ASP A 367 1.07 -33.92 -17.20
C ASP A 367 1.42 -34.82 -18.39
N ARG A 368 2.58 -34.60 -19.02
CA ARG A 368 3.09 -35.45 -20.10
C ARG A 368 3.37 -36.87 -19.64
N HIS A 369 3.84 -37.05 -18.40
CA HIS A 369 4.05 -38.37 -17.82
C HIS A 369 2.72 -39.12 -17.67
N TYR A 370 1.71 -38.49 -17.05
CA TYR A 370 0.39 -39.12 -16.85
C TYR A 370 -0.39 -39.30 -18.15
N SER A 371 -0.26 -38.39 -19.10
CA SER A 371 -0.90 -38.46 -20.43
C SER A 371 -0.50 -39.71 -21.22
N ARG A 372 0.68 -40.29 -20.95
CA ARG A 372 1.12 -41.56 -21.56
C ARG A 372 0.31 -42.77 -21.07
N PHE A 373 -0.35 -42.66 -19.91
CA PHE A 373 -1.14 -43.73 -19.31
C PHE A 373 -2.65 -43.54 -19.50
N THR A 374 -3.14 -42.32 -19.74
CA THR A 374 -4.56 -42.01 -19.98
C THR A 374 -5.04 -42.33 -21.39
N THR A 375 -4.13 -42.65 -22.33
CA THR A 375 -4.46 -43.17 -23.67
C THR A 375 -5.25 -44.49 -23.68
N ARG A 376 -5.48 -45.12 -22.51
CA ARG A 376 -6.23 -46.38 -22.36
C ARG A 376 -7.71 -46.23 -21.99
N THR A 377 -8.20 -45.05 -21.57
CA THR A 377 -9.58 -44.88 -21.04
C THR A 377 -10.50 -44.02 -21.89
N GLY A 378 -10.05 -43.56 -23.06
CA GLY A 378 -10.78 -42.59 -23.88
C GLY A 378 -10.62 -41.14 -23.37
N PRO A 379 -11.10 -40.14 -24.12
CA PRO A 379 -11.06 -38.75 -23.68
C PRO A 379 -11.87 -38.58 -22.38
N PRO A 380 -11.41 -37.75 -21.43
CA PRO A 380 -12.16 -37.47 -20.22
C PRO A 380 -13.53 -36.86 -20.56
N ASP A 381 -14.55 -37.24 -19.79
CA ASP A 381 -15.87 -36.63 -19.86
C ASP A 381 -15.81 -35.23 -19.23
N ILE A 382 -15.58 -34.23 -20.09
CA ILE A 382 -15.37 -32.84 -19.68
C ILE A 382 -16.63 -32.25 -19.02
N ASP A 383 -17.83 -32.59 -19.52
CA ASP A 383 -19.09 -32.14 -18.91
C ASP A 383 -19.19 -32.64 -17.46
N ARG A 384 -18.85 -33.91 -17.21
CA ARG A 384 -18.85 -34.47 -15.85
C ARG A 384 -17.80 -33.80 -14.94
N LEU A 385 -16.63 -33.47 -15.47
CA LEU A 385 -15.60 -32.76 -14.71
C LEU A 385 -16.08 -31.37 -14.29
N PHE A 386 -16.67 -30.63 -15.21
CA PHE A 386 -17.27 -29.32 -14.93
C PHE A 386 -18.42 -29.39 -13.94
N ASP A 387 -19.31 -30.37 -14.06
CA ASP A 387 -20.37 -30.59 -13.07
C ASP A 387 -19.81 -30.90 -11.69
N THR A 388 -18.70 -31.63 -11.59
CA THR A 388 -18.00 -31.87 -10.31
C THR A 388 -17.43 -30.58 -9.73
N ILE A 389 -16.77 -29.76 -10.56
CA ILE A 389 -16.21 -28.46 -10.15
C ILE A 389 -17.30 -27.53 -9.60
N VAL A 390 -18.47 -27.48 -10.26
CA VAL A 390 -19.61 -26.67 -9.81
C VAL A 390 -20.22 -27.25 -8.53
N ALA A 391 -20.39 -28.57 -8.44
CA ALA A 391 -20.96 -29.22 -7.26
C ALA A 391 -20.10 -29.06 -5.99
N ASP A 392 -18.77 -29.08 -6.15
CA ASP A 392 -17.79 -28.88 -5.07
C ASP A 392 -17.38 -27.40 -4.92
N GLY A 393 -18.05 -26.49 -5.64
CA GLY A 393 -17.69 -25.09 -5.77
C GLY A 393 -18.77 -24.12 -5.28
N PRO A 394 -18.50 -22.81 -5.37
CA PRO A 394 -19.49 -21.78 -5.06
C PRO A 394 -20.64 -21.74 -6.07
N ASP A 395 -21.84 -21.42 -5.61
CA ASP A 395 -23.04 -21.23 -6.46
C ASP A 395 -23.06 -19.91 -7.26
N ASP A 396 -21.91 -19.23 -7.41
CA ASP A 396 -21.77 -17.94 -8.08
C ASP A 396 -20.61 -17.98 -9.10
N PRO A 397 -20.84 -17.57 -10.36
CA PRO A 397 -19.81 -17.66 -11.40
C PRO A 397 -18.60 -16.76 -11.13
N PHE A 398 -18.72 -15.66 -10.38
CA PHE A 398 -17.56 -14.81 -10.10
C PHE A 398 -16.63 -15.48 -9.07
N GLN A 399 -17.18 -16.08 -8.03
CA GLN A 399 -16.37 -16.84 -7.07
C GLN A 399 -15.75 -18.10 -7.70
N LEU A 400 -16.45 -18.75 -8.63
CA LEU A 400 -15.91 -19.91 -9.34
C LEU A 400 -14.80 -19.52 -10.33
N HIS A 401 -14.85 -18.31 -10.90
CA HIS A 401 -13.82 -17.79 -11.80
C HIS A 401 -12.45 -17.72 -11.12
N GLU A 402 -12.36 -17.13 -9.93
CA GLU A 402 -11.10 -16.98 -9.19
C GLU A 402 -10.40 -18.33 -8.98
N ARG A 403 -11.17 -19.35 -8.53
CA ARG A 403 -10.67 -20.71 -8.32
C ARG A 403 -10.18 -21.35 -9.61
N LEU A 404 -10.95 -21.22 -10.69
CA LEU A 404 -10.60 -21.82 -11.99
C LEU A 404 -9.35 -21.19 -12.60
N MET A 405 -9.13 -19.89 -12.40
CA MET A 405 -7.96 -19.18 -12.94
C MET A 405 -6.64 -19.69 -12.38
N ALA A 406 -6.59 -20.14 -11.13
CA ALA A 406 -5.39 -20.74 -10.55
C ALA A 406 -4.97 -22.00 -11.32
N GLU A 407 -5.93 -22.89 -11.64
CA GLU A 407 -5.69 -24.12 -12.40
C GLU A 407 -5.38 -23.83 -13.87
N LEU A 408 -6.14 -22.93 -14.50
CA LEU A 408 -5.96 -22.57 -15.91
C LEU A 408 -4.56 -21.99 -16.17
N ASN A 409 -4.02 -21.20 -15.23
CA ASN A 409 -2.70 -20.57 -15.34
C ASN A 409 -1.51 -21.55 -15.37
N LEU A 410 -1.73 -22.81 -14.98
CA LEU A 410 -0.73 -23.88 -15.10
C LEU A 410 -0.58 -24.40 -16.52
N LEU A 411 -1.65 -24.33 -17.31
CA LEU A 411 -1.66 -24.84 -18.67
C LEU A 411 -0.88 -23.90 -19.61
N PRO A 412 -0.23 -24.44 -20.65
CA PRO A 412 0.25 -23.63 -21.76
C PRO A 412 -0.94 -22.96 -22.47
N ILE A 413 -0.68 -21.90 -23.23
CA ILE A 413 -1.71 -21.06 -23.88
C ILE A 413 -2.70 -21.90 -24.71
N GLU A 414 -2.21 -22.88 -25.48
CA GLU A 414 -3.10 -23.76 -26.25
C GLU A 414 -3.98 -24.65 -25.37
N GLY A 415 -3.45 -25.13 -24.24
CA GLY A 415 -4.23 -25.88 -23.25
C GLY A 415 -5.31 -25.02 -22.61
N GLN A 416 -4.97 -23.77 -22.27
CA GLN A 416 -5.94 -22.81 -21.76
C GLN A 416 -7.07 -22.58 -22.77
N LEU A 417 -6.74 -22.33 -24.04
CA LEU A 417 -7.74 -22.11 -25.08
C LEU A 417 -8.60 -23.34 -25.36
N GLY A 418 -8.04 -24.55 -25.26
CA GLY A 418 -8.79 -25.80 -25.32
C GLY A 418 -9.84 -25.89 -24.21
N VAL A 419 -9.42 -25.67 -22.95
CA VAL A 419 -10.33 -25.66 -21.80
C VAL A 419 -11.40 -24.58 -21.96
N ILE A 420 -11.05 -23.37 -22.41
CA ILE A 420 -12.02 -22.29 -22.63
C ILE A 420 -13.03 -22.66 -23.74
N ALA A 421 -12.61 -23.37 -24.78
CA ALA A 421 -13.52 -23.85 -25.82
C ALA A 421 -14.50 -24.91 -25.30
N ASP A 422 -14.01 -25.84 -24.46
CA ASP A 422 -14.87 -26.81 -23.79
C ASP A 422 -15.84 -26.12 -22.82
N MET A 423 -15.37 -25.14 -22.05
CA MET A 423 -16.21 -24.31 -21.16
C MET A 423 -17.30 -23.58 -21.94
N ALA A 424 -17.02 -23.11 -23.15
CA ALA A 424 -17.99 -22.38 -23.97
C ALA A 424 -19.08 -23.30 -24.56
N THR A 425 -18.82 -24.62 -24.67
CA THR A 425 -19.72 -25.60 -25.31
C THR A 425 -20.41 -26.54 -24.34
N THR A 426 -19.97 -26.59 -23.08
CA THR A 426 -20.56 -27.44 -22.04
C THR A 426 -22.06 -27.22 -21.82
N ARG A 427 -22.71 -28.26 -21.30
CA ARG A 427 -24.12 -28.21 -20.89
C ARG A 427 -24.33 -27.36 -19.64
N ASN A 428 -23.31 -27.19 -18.81
CA ASN A 428 -23.40 -26.45 -17.56
C ASN A 428 -23.44 -24.92 -17.82
N PRO A 429 -24.57 -24.23 -17.52
CA PRO A 429 -24.72 -22.83 -17.84
C PRO A 429 -23.78 -21.91 -17.04
N MET A 430 -23.36 -22.31 -15.84
CA MET A 430 -22.45 -21.52 -15.01
C MET A 430 -21.05 -21.48 -15.64
N ILE A 431 -20.56 -22.62 -16.12
CA ILE A 431 -19.25 -22.72 -16.79
C ILE A 431 -19.25 -21.99 -18.14
N ARG A 432 -20.36 -22.00 -18.88
CA ARG A 432 -20.48 -21.19 -20.10
C ARG A 432 -20.35 -19.68 -19.83
N GLU A 433 -20.85 -19.19 -18.69
CA GLU A 433 -20.65 -17.80 -18.29
C GLU A 433 -19.17 -17.51 -17.99
N LEU A 434 -18.47 -18.44 -17.33
CA LEU A 434 -17.03 -18.31 -17.07
C LEU A 434 -16.22 -18.16 -18.37
N ALA A 435 -16.59 -18.89 -19.42
CA ALA A 435 -15.92 -18.77 -20.72
C ALA A 435 -16.01 -17.33 -21.28
N ALA A 436 -17.10 -16.61 -21.01
CA ALA A 436 -17.23 -15.22 -21.42
C ALA A 436 -16.35 -14.27 -20.59
N PHE A 437 -16.08 -14.60 -19.32
CA PHE A 437 -15.17 -13.82 -18.47
C PHE A 437 -13.72 -13.86 -18.97
N MET A 438 -13.34 -14.92 -19.69
CA MET A 438 -12.03 -15.04 -20.35
C MET A 438 -11.79 -13.99 -21.45
N LEU A 439 -12.82 -13.22 -21.83
CA LEU A 439 -12.63 -12.02 -22.65
C LEU A 439 -11.79 -10.94 -21.94
N LEU A 440 -11.61 -11.01 -20.61
CA LEU A 440 -10.70 -10.15 -19.84
C LEU A 440 -9.51 -10.92 -19.28
N HIS A 441 -9.15 -12.05 -19.90
CA HIS A 441 -8.04 -12.88 -19.42
C HIS A 441 -6.74 -12.06 -19.27
N PRO A 442 -5.97 -12.23 -18.17
CA PRO A 442 -4.75 -11.45 -17.93
C PRO A 442 -3.69 -11.61 -19.03
N ASN A 443 -3.58 -12.81 -19.60
CA ASN A 443 -2.73 -13.05 -20.77
C ASN A 443 -3.41 -12.55 -22.06
N ARG A 444 -2.80 -11.56 -22.70
CA ARG A 444 -3.25 -10.96 -23.96
C ARG A 444 -3.40 -11.95 -25.11
N GLU A 445 -2.51 -12.93 -25.22
CA GLU A 445 -2.56 -13.91 -26.31
C GLU A 445 -3.82 -14.80 -26.20
N VAL A 446 -4.16 -15.21 -24.97
CA VAL A 446 -5.41 -15.93 -24.70
C VAL A 446 -6.59 -15.01 -25.02
N ARG A 447 -6.61 -13.82 -24.41
CA ARG A 447 -7.70 -12.84 -24.52
C ARG A 447 -8.06 -12.48 -25.95
N THR A 448 -7.07 -12.28 -26.81
CA THR A 448 -7.27 -11.94 -28.23
C THR A 448 -7.78 -13.12 -29.07
N ARG A 449 -7.61 -14.36 -28.61
CA ARG A 449 -8.07 -15.58 -29.29
C ARG A 449 -9.45 -16.05 -28.82
N VAL A 450 -9.87 -15.74 -27.60
CA VAL A 450 -11.20 -16.09 -27.06
C VAL A 450 -12.37 -15.68 -27.97
N PRO A 451 -12.40 -14.50 -28.63
CA PRO A 451 -13.46 -14.16 -29.57
C PRO A 451 -13.64 -15.19 -30.71
N THR A 452 -12.57 -15.85 -31.14
CA THR A 452 -12.64 -16.88 -32.20
C THR A 452 -13.41 -18.11 -31.75
N ILE A 453 -13.31 -18.48 -30.46
CA ILE A 453 -14.09 -19.57 -29.86
C ILE A 453 -15.58 -19.25 -29.96
N PHE A 454 -15.98 -18.05 -29.53
CA PHE A 454 -17.38 -17.62 -29.58
C PHE A 454 -17.92 -17.42 -30.99
N SER A 455 -17.08 -17.13 -31.98
CA SER A 455 -17.49 -16.99 -33.38
C SER A 455 -18.13 -18.25 -33.97
N GLN A 456 -17.83 -19.42 -33.39
CA GLN A 456 -18.36 -20.72 -33.79
C GLN A 456 -19.68 -21.07 -33.08
N LEU A 457 -20.05 -20.32 -32.04
CA LEU A 457 -21.15 -20.63 -31.13
C LEU A 457 -22.32 -19.65 -31.25
N VAL A 458 -22.43 -18.95 -32.38
CA VAL A 458 -23.41 -17.87 -32.59
C VAL A 458 -24.81 -18.44 -32.83
N SER A 459 -25.54 -18.78 -31.75
CA SER A 459 -26.93 -19.23 -31.79
C SER A 459 -27.69 -18.83 -30.51
N PRO A 460 -29.02 -18.55 -30.59
CA PRO A 460 -29.86 -18.35 -29.40
C PRO A 460 -29.91 -19.57 -28.46
N SER A 461 -29.59 -20.77 -28.95
CA SER A 461 -29.59 -22.00 -28.14
C SER A 461 -28.32 -22.19 -27.31
N THR A 462 -27.22 -21.52 -27.67
CA THR A 462 -25.90 -21.67 -27.06
C THR A 462 -25.55 -20.48 -26.17
N ILE A 463 -26.01 -19.29 -26.51
CA ILE A 463 -25.67 -18.04 -25.81
C ILE A 463 -26.90 -17.49 -25.08
N ALA A 464 -26.81 -17.33 -23.77
CA ALA A 464 -27.90 -16.76 -22.99
C ALA A 464 -27.96 -15.23 -23.17
N PRO A 465 -29.14 -14.60 -23.02
CA PRO A 465 -29.26 -13.16 -23.14
C PRO A 465 -28.42 -12.36 -22.13
N VAL A 466 -28.18 -12.94 -20.96
CA VAL A 466 -27.30 -12.38 -19.92
C VAL A 466 -25.85 -12.39 -20.38
N THR A 467 -25.40 -13.47 -21.04
CA THR A 467 -24.06 -13.59 -21.62
C THR A 467 -23.81 -12.47 -22.64
N LEU A 468 -24.72 -12.26 -23.59
CA LEU A 468 -24.56 -11.22 -24.62
C LEU A 468 -24.46 -9.82 -24.01
N ARG A 469 -25.29 -9.49 -23.01
CA ARG A 469 -25.20 -8.22 -22.27
C ARG A 469 -23.82 -8.07 -21.62
N ARG A 470 -23.35 -9.11 -20.93
CA ARG A 470 -22.05 -9.11 -20.26
C ARG A 470 -20.91 -8.92 -21.26
N MET A 471 -20.90 -9.66 -22.38
CA MET A 471 -19.91 -9.49 -23.45
C MET A 471 -19.85 -8.06 -24.00
N ILE A 472 -21.00 -7.37 -24.13
CA ILE A 472 -21.05 -5.96 -24.56
C ILE A 472 -20.35 -5.05 -23.54
N VAL A 473 -20.56 -5.27 -22.24
CA VAL A 473 -19.89 -4.50 -21.18
C VAL A 473 -18.39 -4.80 -21.17
N LEU A 474 -18.00 -6.08 -21.17
CA LEU A 474 -16.59 -6.50 -21.18
C LEU A 474 -15.84 -5.96 -22.41
N ARG A 475 -16.51 -5.90 -23.58
CA ARG A 475 -15.98 -5.29 -24.79
C ARG A 475 -15.52 -3.85 -24.57
N ASN A 476 -16.27 -3.07 -23.78
CA ASN A 476 -15.92 -1.69 -23.51
C ASN A 476 -14.68 -1.56 -22.62
N TRP A 477 -14.33 -2.60 -21.87
CA TRP A 477 -13.19 -2.60 -20.94
C TRP A 477 -11.89 -3.11 -21.58
N LEU A 478 -11.97 -3.74 -22.76
CA LEU A 478 -10.80 -4.12 -23.56
C LEU A 478 -10.05 -2.91 -24.15
N PRO A 479 -8.72 -3.00 -24.34
CA PRO A 479 -7.97 -2.06 -25.18
C PRO A 479 -8.59 -1.96 -26.57
N GLU A 480 -8.61 -0.75 -27.15
CA GLU A 480 -9.33 -0.49 -28.42
C GLU A 480 -8.89 -1.40 -29.57
N ILE A 481 -7.60 -1.73 -29.62
CA ILE A 481 -7.01 -2.60 -30.65
C ILE A 481 -7.54 -4.04 -30.61
N GLU A 482 -8.09 -4.50 -29.48
CA GLU A 482 -8.56 -5.87 -29.29
C GLU A 482 -10.07 -6.02 -29.53
N ARG A 483 -10.81 -4.91 -29.57
CA ARG A 483 -12.27 -4.90 -29.72
C ARG A 483 -12.80 -5.42 -31.06
N PRO A 484 -12.14 -5.25 -32.23
CA PRO A 484 -12.73 -5.58 -33.52
C PRO A 484 -13.20 -7.04 -33.65
N ALA A 485 -12.44 -7.99 -33.11
CA ALA A 485 -12.82 -9.41 -33.16
C ALA A 485 -14.10 -9.68 -32.35
N LEU A 486 -14.19 -9.12 -31.15
CA LEU A 486 -15.36 -9.24 -30.29
C LEU A 486 -16.57 -8.47 -30.85
N ASP A 487 -16.34 -7.31 -31.46
CA ASP A 487 -17.39 -6.53 -32.15
C ASP A 487 -18.06 -7.35 -33.26
N GLN A 488 -17.26 -8.08 -34.04
CA GLN A 488 -17.78 -8.94 -35.08
C GLN A 488 -18.61 -10.11 -34.52
N VAL A 489 -18.16 -10.70 -33.40
CA VAL A 489 -18.91 -11.76 -32.70
C VAL A 489 -20.25 -11.23 -32.16
N ILE A 490 -20.25 -10.10 -31.46
CA ILE A 490 -21.45 -9.45 -30.92
C ILE A 490 -22.42 -9.10 -32.06
N LYS A 491 -21.91 -8.57 -33.17
CA LYS A 491 -22.71 -8.28 -34.38
C LYS A 491 -23.37 -9.55 -34.92
N ASN A 492 -22.62 -10.64 -35.05
CA ASN A 492 -23.15 -11.92 -35.51
C ASN A 492 -24.22 -12.47 -34.56
N MET A 493 -24.04 -12.36 -33.24
CA MET A 493 -25.04 -12.75 -32.24
C MET A 493 -26.35 -11.97 -32.38
N ARG A 494 -26.26 -10.66 -32.64
CA ARG A 494 -27.45 -9.83 -32.92
C ARG A 494 -28.14 -10.22 -34.22
N ILE A 495 -27.39 -10.52 -35.28
CA ILE A 495 -27.93 -11.01 -36.56
C ILE A 495 -28.63 -12.36 -36.38
N ALA A 496 -28.05 -13.26 -35.58
CA ALA A 496 -28.63 -14.55 -35.21
C ALA A 496 -29.80 -14.43 -34.22
N ARG A 497 -30.22 -13.21 -33.85
CA ARG A 497 -31.34 -12.91 -32.93
C ARG A 497 -31.15 -13.47 -31.52
N VAL A 498 -29.90 -13.57 -31.05
CA VAL A 498 -29.62 -13.80 -29.62
C VAL A 498 -30.19 -12.63 -28.83
N GLY A 499 -31.04 -12.91 -27.83
CA GLY A 499 -31.60 -11.86 -26.97
C GLY A 499 -30.50 -11.13 -26.19
N CYS A 500 -30.74 -9.90 -25.77
CA CYS A 500 -29.84 -9.17 -24.87
C CYS A 500 -30.62 -8.79 -23.61
N ALA A 501 -30.23 -9.34 -22.46
CA ALA A 501 -30.86 -9.00 -21.19
C ALA A 501 -30.59 -7.52 -20.85
N PRO A 502 -31.53 -6.82 -20.19
CA PRO A 502 -31.25 -5.50 -19.63
C PRO A 502 -30.37 -5.61 -18.39
N MET A 503 -29.79 -4.49 -17.95
CA MET A 503 -29.16 -4.42 -16.63
C MET A 503 -30.19 -4.73 -15.52
N PRO A 504 -29.79 -5.44 -14.46
CA PRO A 504 -30.67 -5.69 -13.32
C PRO A 504 -31.13 -4.37 -12.70
N PRO A 505 -32.44 -4.17 -12.46
CA PRO A 505 -32.91 -2.96 -11.81
C PRO A 505 -32.49 -2.97 -10.34
N VAL A 506 -31.79 -1.92 -9.92
CA VAL A 506 -31.35 -1.74 -8.54
C VAL A 506 -32.03 -0.52 -7.91
N GLN A 507 -32.49 -0.68 -6.68
CA GLN A 507 -33.04 0.38 -5.84
C GLN A 507 -32.03 0.75 -4.75
N SER A 508 -32.08 2.00 -4.27
CA SER A 508 -31.36 2.45 -3.08
C SER A 508 -29.86 2.13 -3.10
N VAL A 509 -29.13 2.73 -4.05
CA VAL A 509 -27.69 2.59 -4.17
C VAL A 509 -26.98 3.49 -3.15
N GLU A 510 -26.23 2.88 -2.23
CA GLU A 510 -25.35 3.56 -1.29
C GLU A 510 -23.89 3.28 -1.65
N THR A 511 -23.09 4.33 -1.79
CA THR A 511 -21.67 4.22 -2.17
C THR A 511 -20.77 4.76 -1.07
N TYR A 512 -19.66 4.09 -0.84
CA TYR A 512 -18.63 4.45 0.14
C TYR A 512 -17.27 4.42 -0.51
N ALA A 513 -16.37 5.31 -0.11
CA ALA A 513 -14.98 5.29 -0.57
C ALA A 513 -14.03 5.72 0.56
N THR A 514 -12.88 5.07 0.65
CA THR A 514 -11.75 5.52 1.50
C THR A 514 -11.11 6.78 0.91
N PRO A 515 -10.29 7.53 1.65
CA PRO A 515 -9.31 8.42 1.03
C PRO A 515 -8.32 7.62 0.16
N PHE A 516 -7.62 8.31 -0.74
CA PHE A 516 -6.40 7.77 -1.35
C PHE A 516 -5.28 7.72 -0.30
N ASP A 517 -4.64 6.57 -0.17
CA ASP A 517 -3.49 6.41 0.71
C ASP A 517 -2.19 6.92 0.06
N GLY A 518 -1.07 6.92 0.80
CA GLY A 518 0.22 7.38 0.25
C GLY A 518 0.77 6.52 -0.88
N SER A 519 0.30 5.27 -1.00
CA SER A 519 0.66 4.37 -2.09
C SER A 519 -0.19 4.57 -3.35
N GLY A 520 -1.19 5.48 -3.29
CA GLY A 520 -2.11 5.77 -4.38
C GLY A 520 -3.23 4.74 -4.53
N ILE A 521 -3.59 4.02 -3.46
CA ILE A 521 -4.69 3.05 -3.44
C ILE A 521 -5.94 3.71 -2.86
N GLN A 522 -7.10 3.42 -3.44
CA GLN A 522 -8.41 3.74 -2.87
C GLN A 522 -9.34 2.53 -2.98
N GLY A 523 -10.02 2.20 -1.88
CA GLY A 523 -11.11 1.23 -1.85
C GLY A 523 -12.46 1.93 -1.96
N ALA A 524 -13.38 1.36 -2.74
CA ALA A 524 -14.76 1.82 -2.80
C ALA A 524 -15.74 0.65 -2.77
N TRP A 525 -16.91 0.90 -2.19
CA TRP A 525 -17.98 -0.06 -2.03
C TRP A 525 -19.29 0.50 -2.52
N VAL A 526 -20.12 -0.40 -3.05
CA VAL A 526 -21.49 -0.11 -3.43
C VAL A 526 -22.44 -1.13 -2.82
N PHE A 527 -23.54 -0.63 -2.28
CA PHE A 527 -24.62 -1.42 -1.73
C PHE A 527 -25.87 -1.14 -2.55
N GLY A 528 -26.33 -2.13 -3.30
CA GLY A 528 -27.53 -2.06 -4.12
C GLY A 528 -28.62 -2.99 -3.57
N ARG A 529 -29.89 -2.59 -3.68
CA ARG A 529 -31.02 -3.46 -3.36
C ARG A 529 -31.69 -3.95 -4.63
N GLN A 530 -31.85 -5.26 -4.76
CA GLN A 530 -32.63 -5.88 -5.83
C GLN A 530 -33.74 -6.72 -5.21
N LYS A 531 -35.00 -6.33 -5.46
CA LYS A 531 -36.19 -6.94 -4.82
C LYS A 531 -36.06 -6.90 -3.28
N SER A 532 -36.02 -8.07 -2.63
CA SER A 532 -35.91 -8.23 -1.18
C SER A 532 -34.48 -8.47 -0.66
N ARG A 533 -33.50 -8.65 -1.55
CA ARG A 533 -32.11 -8.92 -1.20
C ARG A 533 -31.20 -7.74 -1.54
N TYR A 534 -30.07 -7.69 -0.88
CA TYR A 534 -29.04 -6.69 -1.08
C TYR A 534 -27.82 -7.30 -1.76
N HIS A 535 -27.08 -6.47 -2.47
CA HIS A 535 -25.85 -6.84 -3.16
C HIS A 535 -24.78 -5.85 -2.74
N LEU A 536 -23.58 -6.37 -2.49
CA LEU A 536 -22.39 -5.61 -2.21
C LEU A 536 -21.43 -5.78 -3.39
N GLY A 537 -20.85 -4.69 -3.86
CA GLY A 537 -19.67 -4.70 -4.72
C GLY A 537 -18.54 -3.90 -4.09
N GLY A 538 -17.32 -4.42 -4.14
CA GLY A 538 -16.09 -3.74 -3.76
C GLY A 538 -15.19 -3.56 -4.98
N VAL A 539 -14.51 -2.42 -5.06
CA VAL A 539 -13.49 -2.14 -6.08
C VAL A 539 -12.27 -1.52 -5.41
N LEU A 540 -11.08 -1.96 -5.83
CA LEU A 540 -9.80 -1.41 -5.39
C LEU A 540 -9.08 -0.82 -6.60
N VAL A 541 -8.81 0.47 -6.56
CA VAL A 541 -8.08 1.17 -7.63
C VAL A 541 -6.69 1.57 -7.17
N ARG A 542 -5.75 1.66 -8.11
CA ARG A 542 -4.38 2.13 -7.83
C ARG A 542 -3.89 3.07 -8.92
N GLN A 543 -3.41 4.24 -8.50
CA GLN A 543 -2.77 5.22 -9.39
C GLN A 543 -1.67 4.56 -10.22
N GLY A 544 -1.68 4.84 -11.52
CA GLY A 544 -0.73 4.25 -12.46
C GLY A 544 -0.88 2.74 -12.72
N GLN A 545 -1.93 2.06 -12.24
CA GLN A 545 -2.16 0.62 -12.52
C GLN A 545 -3.59 0.29 -12.99
N GLY A 546 -4.57 1.15 -12.72
CA GLY A 546 -5.97 0.89 -13.07
C GLY A 546 -6.76 0.27 -11.93
N ILE A 547 -7.69 -0.62 -12.27
CA ILE A 547 -8.46 -1.40 -11.29
C ILE A 547 -7.62 -2.61 -10.89
N ARG A 548 -7.20 -2.64 -9.63
CA ARG A 548 -6.35 -3.70 -9.08
C ARG A 548 -7.15 -4.91 -8.67
N ASP A 549 -8.37 -4.70 -8.17
CA ASP A 549 -9.23 -5.76 -7.65
C ASP A 549 -10.70 -5.35 -7.70
N ALA A 550 -11.59 -6.33 -7.78
CA ALA A 550 -13.02 -6.16 -7.63
C ALA A 550 -13.63 -7.46 -7.10
N TRP A 551 -14.67 -7.34 -6.28
CA TRP A 551 -15.38 -8.49 -5.74
C TRP A 551 -16.82 -8.14 -5.44
N GLY A 552 -17.69 -9.13 -5.31
CA GLY A 552 -19.07 -8.91 -4.94
C GLY A 552 -19.64 -10.02 -4.06
N VAL A 553 -20.68 -9.64 -3.31
CA VAL A 553 -21.47 -10.56 -2.52
C VAL A 553 -22.92 -10.36 -2.89
N SER A 554 -23.51 -11.41 -3.43
CA SER A 554 -24.90 -11.42 -3.86
C SER A 554 -25.83 -11.88 -2.74
N SER A 555 -27.12 -11.57 -2.88
CA SER A 555 -28.16 -12.12 -2.02
C SER A 555 -27.95 -11.89 -0.51
N MET A 556 -27.50 -10.71 -0.07
CA MET A 556 -27.37 -10.36 1.34
C MET A 556 -28.69 -9.96 1.99
N THR A 557 -28.79 -10.16 3.30
CA THR A 557 -29.82 -9.61 4.17
C THR A 557 -29.51 -8.16 4.58
N LYS A 558 -30.53 -7.41 4.97
CA LYS A 558 -30.37 -6.04 5.49
C LYS A 558 -29.45 -5.98 6.73
N LYS A 559 -29.45 -7.04 7.55
CA LYS A 559 -28.62 -7.12 8.76
C LYS A 559 -27.13 -7.26 8.41
N GLU A 560 -26.81 -8.11 7.44
CA GLU A 560 -25.44 -8.28 6.95
C GLU A 560 -24.91 -7.00 6.31
N VAL A 561 -25.71 -6.32 5.48
CA VAL A 561 -25.34 -5.01 4.92
C VAL A 561 -25.03 -4.00 6.00
N LYS A 562 -25.87 -3.89 7.04
CA LYS A 562 -25.59 -2.97 8.17
C LYS A 562 -24.28 -3.31 8.89
N SER A 563 -23.95 -4.60 9.01
CA SER A 563 -22.68 -5.03 9.60
C SER A 563 -21.51 -4.60 8.72
N MET A 564 -21.58 -4.89 7.41
CA MET A 564 -20.54 -4.54 6.45
C MET A 564 -20.33 -3.02 6.35
N VAL A 565 -21.40 -2.23 6.27
CA VAL A 565 -21.32 -0.76 6.26
C VAL A 565 -20.64 -0.25 7.52
N LYS A 566 -20.94 -0.84 8.69
CA LYS A 566 -20.28 -0.48 9.94
C LYS A 566 -18.79 -0.82 9.91
N GLU A 567 -18.41 -1.99 9.42
CA GLU A 567 -17.01 -2.40 9.29
C GLU A 567 -16.24 -1.50 8.32
N VAL A 568 -16.79 -1.24 7.13
CA VAL A 568 -16.22 -0.31 6.13
C VAL A 568 -16.04 1.10 6.71
N SER A 569 -17.05 1.60 7.43
CA SER A 569 -17.01 2.94 8.02
C SER A 569 -16.04 3.06 9.21
N GLN A 570 -15.78 1.96 9.92
CA GLN A 570 -14.90 1.92 11.10
C GLN A 570 -13.45 1.55 10.77
N GLY A 571 -13.21 0.77 9.71
CA GLY A 571 -11.91 0.17 9.41
C GLY A 571 -11.01 0.93 8.44
N GLY A 572 -11.53 1.86 7.62
CA GLY A 572 -10.75 2.46 6.52
C GLY A 572 -11.00 3.94 6.24
N MET A 573 -11.53 4.70 7.21
CA MET A 573 -12.00 6.08 7.01
C MET A 573 -13.02 6.23 5.87
N ALA A 574 -13.65 5.14 5.42
CA ALA A 574 -14.58 5.16 4.30
C ALA A 574 -15.75 6.10 4.62
N LYS A 575 -16.01 7.04 3.72
CA LYS A 575 -17.13 7.97 3.83
C LYS A 575 -18.16 7.63 2.78
N GLN A 576 -19.43 7.86 3.11
CA GLN A 576 -20.49 7.79 2.12
C GLN A 576 -20.29 8.90 1.10
N VAL A 577 -20.24 8.54 -0.18
CA VAL A 577 -20.03 9.45 -1.31
C VAL A 577 -21.24 9.44 -2.24
N GLU A 578 -21.31 10.39 -3.15
CA GLU A 578 -22.28 10.37 -4.25
C GLU A 578 -21.95 9.26 -5.27
N PRO A 579 -22.95 8.54 -5.81
CA PRO A 579 -22.70 7.48 -6.82
C PRO A 579 -21.91 7.95 -8.05
N ALA A 580 -22.11 9.21 -8.46
CA ALA A 580 -21.38 9.83 -9.56
C ALA A 580 -19.85 9.90 -9.34
N TYR A 581 -19.40 9.94 -8.07
CA TYR A 581 -17.97 9.84 -7.76
C TYR A 581 -17.43 8.46 -8.13
N LEU A 582 -18.16 7.39 -7.78
CA LEU A 582 -17.74 6.01 -8.10
C LEU A 582 -17.74 5.78 -9.61
N GLU A 583 -18.75 6.28 -10.33
CA GLU A 583 -18.77 6.23 -11.80
C GLU A 583 -17.56 6.92 -12.41
N ARG A 584 -17.20 8.11 -11.91
CA ARG A 584 -16.01 8.84 -12.36
C ARG A 584 -14.73 8.08 -12.06
N LEU A 585 -14.60 7.54 -10.85
CA LEU A 585 -13.45 6.76 -10.40
C LEU A 585 -13.26 5.55 -11.30
N VAL A 586 -14.28 4.69 -11.39
CA VAL A 586 -14.18 3.44 -12.14
C VAL A 586 -13.95 3.69 -13.63
N SER A 587 -14.65 4.65 -14.24
CA SER A 587 -14.44 4.99 -15.66
C SER A 587 -13.00 5.43 -15.96
N HIS A 588 -12.38 6.20 -15.06
CA HIS A 588 -10.98 6.59 -15.19
C HIS A 588 -10.03 5.41 -15.05
N PHE A 589 -10.23 4.57 -14.04
CA PHE A 589 -9.30 3.47 -13.77
C PHE A 589 -9.46 2.30 -14.75
N ILE A 590 -10.63 2.11 -15.40
CA ILE A 590 -10.75 1.24 -16.58
C ILE A 590 -9.93 1.82 -17.75
N TRP A 591 -10.08 3.13 -18.03
CA TRP A 591 -9.33 3.77 -19.12
C TRP A 591 -7.82 3.68 -18.89
N LEU A 592 -7.37 3.89 -17.66
CA LEU A 592 -5.95 3.78 -17.28
C LEU A 592 -5.43 2.36 -17.53
N GLY A 593 -6.17 1.33 -17.12
CA GLY A 593 -5.83 -0.06 -17.41
C GLY A 593 -5.71 -0.35 -18.91
N GLN A 594 -6.58 0.22 -19.73
CA GLN A 594 -6.51 0.09 -21.20
C GLN A 594 -5.23 0.68 -21.79
N GLN A 595 -4.74 1.80 -21.26
CA GLN A 595 -3.48 2.41 -21.72
C GLN A 595 -2.27 1.52 -21.40
N GLN A 596 -2.41 0.58 -20.46
CA GLN A 596 -1.34 -0.26 -19.93
C GLN A 596 -1.49 -1.73 -20.34
N ASP A 597 -2.41 -2.06 -21.25
CA ASP A 597 -2.71 -3.45 -21.63
C ASP A 597 -3.12 -4.33 -20.43
N ASN A 598 -3.74 -3.70 -19.43
CA ASN A 598 -4.14 -4.31 -18.17
C ASN A 598 -5.66 -4.14 -17.97
N PRO A 599 -6.49 -5.00 -18.60
CA PRO A 599 -7.93 -4.94 -18.43
C PRO A 599 -8.34 -5.21 -16.96
N PRO A 600 -9.49 -4.69 -16.50
CA PRO A 600 -9.96 -4.96 -15.14
C PRO A 600 -10.35 -6.43 -14.94
N PRO A 601 -10.40 -6.92 -13.69
CA PRO A 601 -10.95 -8.23 -13.36
C PRO A 601 -12.44 -8.33 -13.75
N PRO A 602 -12.93 -9.50 -14.24
CA PRO A 602 -14.32 -9.67 -14.64
C PRO A 602 -15.32 -9.49 -13.48
N GLU A 603 -14.89 -9.66 -12.23
CA GLU A 603 -15.64 -9.39 -11.00
C GLU A 603 -16.15 -7.94 -10.94
N LEU A 604 -15.51 -6.99 -11.63
CA LEU A 604 -16.01 -5.63 -11.77
C LEU A 604 -17.42 -5.59 -12.39
N LEU A 605 -17.77 -6.58 -13.21
CA LEU A 605 -19.11 -6.74 -13.77
C LEU A 605 -20.15 -7.04 -12.69
N GLN A 606 -19.79 -7.79 -11.66
CA GLN A 606 -20.67 -8.03 -10.51
C GLN A 606 -20.92 -6.72 -9.75
N VAL A 607 -19.90 -5.88 -9.61
CA VAL A 607 -20.02 -4.52 -9.02
C VAL A 607 -20.92 -3.64 -9.87
N ALA A 608 -20.74 -3.65 -11.20
CA ALA A 608 -21.58 -2.91 -12.14
C ALA A 608 -23.05 -3.36 -12.10
N GLU A 609 -23.28 -4.67 -11.97
CA GLU A 609 -24.61 -5.27 -11.79
C GLU A 609 -25.25 -4.83 -10.46
N ALA A 610 -24.48 -4.77 -9.38
CA ALA A 610 -24.94 -4.28 -8.08
C ALA A 610 -25.30 -2.77 -8.11
N MET A 611 -24.82 -2.00 -9.09
CA MET A 611 -25.24 -0.62 -9.32
C MET A 611 -26.48 -0.47 -10.21
N GLY A 612 -26.81 -1.48 -11.01
CA GLY A 612 -27.97 -1.52 -11.90
C GLY A 612 -27.97 -0.49 -13.05
N SER A 613 -26.92 0.31 -13.20
CA SER A 613 -26.84 1.40 -14.18
C SER A 613 -25.43 1.63 -14.74
N ALA A 614 -24.44 0.87 -14.26
CA ALA A 614 -23.05 1.06 -14.61
C ALA A 614 -22.68 0.31 -15.89
N ASP A 615 -23.06 0.83 -17.06
CA ASP A 615 -22.32 0.54 -18.30
C ASP A 615 -21.10 1.46 -18.33
N TRP A 616 -20.14 1.20 -17.44
CA TRP A 616 -18.99 2.07 -17.25
C TRP A 616 -18.15 2.12 -18.52
N HIS A 617 -18.30 3.22 -19.25
CA HIS A 617 -17.49 3.51 -20.41
C HIS A 617 -16.15 4.08 -19.93
N PRO A 618 -15.01 3.51 -20.38
CA PRO A 618 -13.70 4.03 -20.03
C PRO A 618 -13.60 5.50 -20.44
N LYS A 619 -13.20 6.36 -19.50
CA LYS A 619 -13.08 7.80 -19.75
C LYS A 619 -11.96 8.37 -18.88
N PRO A 620 -10.95 9.04 -19.47
CA PRO A 620 -9.91 9.66 -18.68
C PRO A 620 -10.48 10.78 -17.81
N LEU A 621 -9.94 10.91 -16.60
CA LEU A 621 -10.04 12.13 -15.83
C LEU A 621 -9.05 13.12 -16.46
N VAL A 622 -9.57 14.16 -17.11
CA VAL A 622 -8.75 15.22 -17.70
C VAL A 622 -8.39 16.19 -16.59
N PHE A 623 -7.16 16.05 -16.07
CA PHE A 623 -6.71 16.69 -14.84
C PHE A 623 -6.92 18.21 -14.86
N GLU A 624 -6.47 18.89 -15.91
CA GLU A 624 -6.56 20.34 -16.06
C GLU A 624 -8.00 20.83 -16.07
N LYS A 625 -8.88 20.06 -16.70
CA LYS A 625 -10.31 20.40 -16.79
C LYS A 625 -11.01 20.26 -15.44
N GLU A 626 -10.71 19.20 -14.69
CA GLU A 626 -11.30 18.99 -13.37
C GLU A 626 -10.78 20.00 -12.36
N LEU A 627 -9.48 20.32 -12.41
CA LEU A 627 -8.89 21.34 -11.55
C LEU A 627 -9.52 22.71 -11.84
N ALA A 628 -9.59 23.13 -13.10
CA ALA A 628 -10.24 24.38 -13.49
C ALA A 628 -11.72 24.41 -13.08
N ALA A 629 -12.45 23.31 -13.22
CA ALA A 629 -13.85 23.23 -12.80
C ALA A 629 -14.04 23.38 -11.29
N LEU A 630 -13.06 22.94 -10.47
CA LEU A 630 -13.07 23.18 -9.03
C LEU A 630 -12.75 24.65 -8.71
N GLU A 631 -11.77 25.25 -9.39
CA GLU A 631 -11.38 26.65 -9.20
C GLU A 631 -12.49 27.65 -9.53
N GLU A 632 -13.35 27.31 -10.50
CA GLU A 632 -14.47 28.16 -10.93
C GLU A 632 -15.64 28.21 -9.92
N THR A 633 -15.61 27.37 -8.90
CA THR A 633 -16.65 27.36 -7.86
C THR A 633 -16.61 28.64 -7.00
N PRO A 634 -17.77 29.11 -6.50
CA PRO A 634 -17.81 30.29 -5.62
C PRO A 634 -16.92 30.16 -4.38
N ASP A 635 -16.87 28.96 -3.78
CA ASP A 635 -16.07 28.67 -2.61
C ASP A 635 -14.56 28.90 -2.89
N MET A 636 -14.06 28.42 -4.04
CA MET A 636 -12.65 28.61 -4.43
C MET A 636 -12.32 30.05 -4.84
N ARG A 637 -13.21 30.70 -5.61
CA ARG A 637 -13.03 32.10 -6.03
C ARG A 637 -13.01 33.10 -4.88
N SER A 638 -13.58 32.71 -3.74
CA SER A 638 -13.61 33.54 -2.54
C SER A 638 -12.30 33.52 -1.73
N LEU A 639 -11.40 32.57 -2.00
CA LEU A 639 -10.13 32.45 -1.30
C LEU A 639 -9.18 33.59 -1.68
N THR A 640 -8.65 34.26 -0.65
CA THR A 640 -7.62 35.29 -0.82
C THR A 640 -6.23 34.66 -0.96
N SER A 641 -5.23 35.46 -1.36
CA SER A 641 -3.83 35.02 -1.35
C SER A 641 -3.33 34.64 0.05
N GLU A 642 -3.87 35.26 1.11
CA GLU A 642 -3.55 34.92 2.50
C GLU A 642 -4.15 33.57 2.89
N ASP A 643 -5.40 33.29 2.48
CA ASP A 643 -6.02 31.98 2.68
C ASP A 643 -5.23 30.87 1.98
N ILE A 644 -4.83 31.10 0.73
CA ILE A 644 -4.02 30.16 -0.06
C ILE A 644 -2.70 29.88 0.65
N ALA A 645 -1.97 30.93 1.07
CA ALA A 645 -0.71 30.77 1.79
C ALA A 645 -0.90 30.00 3.10
N GLY A 646 -1.95 30.32 3.86
CA GLY A 646 -2.28 29.62 5.11
C GLY A 646 -2.66 28.15 4.91
N ILE A 647 -3.34 27.81 3.81
CA ILE A 647 -3.62 26.40 3.44
C ILE A 647 -2.33 25.66 3.12
N LEU A 648 -1.45 26.25 2.29
CA LEU A 648 -0.17 25.65 1.94
C LEU A 648 0.69 25.42 3.19
N GLU A 649 0.79 26.39 4.09
CA GLU A 649 1.50 26.25 5.35
C GLU A 649 0.94 25.11 6.21
N LYS A 650 -0.39 25.06 6.40
CA LYS A 650 -1.07 23.99 7.18
C LYS A 650 -0.92 22.61 6.55
N SER A 651 -0.69 22.52 5.24
CA SER A 651 -0.56 21.23 4.54
C SER A 651 0.65 20.43 5.02
N GLY A 652 1.70 21.08 5.52
CA GLY A 652 2.86 20.41 6.12
C GLY A 652 2.53 19.60 7.38
N ASP A 653 1.47 19.96 8.11
CA ASP A 653 1.04 19.26 9.31
C ASP A 653 0.16 18.03 9.00
N TRP A 654 -0.34 17.87 7.78
CA TRP A 654 -1.34 16.84 7.47
C TRP A 654 -0.84 15.43 7.74
N PRO A 655 0.35 15.00 7.28
CA PRO A 655 0.82 13.64 7.53
C PRO A 655 0.84 13.30 9.04
N GLU A 656 1.20 14.25 9.89
CA GLU A 656 1.27 14.03 11.33
C GLU A 656 -0.11 14.07 12.02
N LYS A 657 -0.95 15.06 11.69
CA LYS A 657 -2.17 15.37 12.46
C LYS A 657 -3.43 14.78 11.87
N MET A 658 -3.44 14.45 10.57
CA MET A 658 -4.63 14.00 9.87
C MET A 658 -4.59 12.50 9.64
N GLU A 659 -5.64 11.82 10.11
CA GLU A 659 -5.76 10.37 10.00
C GLU A 659 -5.67 9.90 8.52
N PHE A 660 -6.30 10.62 7.58
CA PHE A 660 -6.30 10.26 6.16
C PHE A 660 -4.92 10.33 5.50
N ALA A 661 -4.01 11.14 6.05
CA ALA A 661 -2.66 11.32 5.55
C ALA A 661 -1.64 10.49 6.35
N SER A 662 -2.09 9.64 7.28
CA SER A 662 -1.21 8.80 8.12
C SER A 662 -0.33 7.83 7.34
N SER A 663 -0.70 7.50 6.10
CA SER A 663 0.07 6.67 5.19
C SER A 663 0.85 7.47 4.14
N TRP A 664 0.79 8.80 4.16
CA TRP A 664 1.41 9.65 3.13
C TRP A 664 2.92 9.77 3.34
N PHE A 665 3.64 8.85 2.72
CA PHE A 665 5.09 8.81 2.59
C PHE A 665 5.45 7.94 1.38
N GLU A 666 6.64 8.14 0.82
CA GLU A 666 7.22 7.28 -0.19
C GLU A 666 7.91 6.09 0.48
N ASP A 667 7.75 4.90 -0.10
CA ASP A 667 8.24 3.66 0.51
C ASP A 667 8.59 2.58 -0.52
N ASP A 668 9.53 2.90 -1.41
CA ASP A 668 10.07 1.98 -2.41
C ASP A 668 11.58 1.74 -2.22
N ALA A 669 12.15 0.90 -3.08
CA ALA A 669 13.59 0.61 -3.06
C ALA A 669 14.47 1.85 -3.31
N HIS A 670 13.96 2.88 -4.03
CA HIS A 670 14.71 4.12 -4.26
C HIS A 670 14.88 4.87 -2.93
N VAL A 671 13.84 4.89 -2.08
CA VAL A 671 13.94 5.43 -0.71
C VAL A 671 15.04 4.69 0.07
N ASP A 672 15.04 3.35 0.03
CA ASP A 672 16.06 2.55 0.72
C ASP A 672 17.49 2.90 0.25
N ASP A 673 17.68 3.12 -1.05
CA ASP A 673 18.97 3.47 -1.63
C ASP A 673 19.41 4.90 -1.28
N VAL A 674 18.47 5.86 -1.26
CA VAL A 674 18.74 7.23 -0.78
C VAL A 674 19.19 7.22 0.68
N ILE A 675 18.53 6.42 1.53
CA ILE A 675 18.92 6.29 2.94
C ILE A 675 20.31 5.66 3.08
N LYS A 676 20.62 4.62 2.30
CA LYS A 676 21.95 3.97 2.34
C LYS A 676 23.09 4.91 1.92
N LYS A 677 22.83 5.87 1.03
CA LYS A 677 23.84 6.89 0.66
C LYS A 677 24.30 7.71 1.87
N ARG A 678 23.50 7.77 2.94
CA ARG A 678 23.71 8.63 4.12
C ARG A 678 24.08 7.90 5.41
N THR A 679 24.51 6.64 5.31
CA THR A 679 25.01 5.87 6.46
C THR A 679 26.33 6.41 7.03
N ASP A 680 26.94 7.39 6.36
CA ASP A 680 28.12 8.13 6.83
C ASP A 680 27.81 9.07 8.00
N LEU A 681 26.53 9.46 8.18
CA LEU A 681 26.09 10.30 9.29
C LEU A 681 25.60 9.49 10.49
N PRO A 682 25.68 10.05 11.72
CA PRO A 682 25.09 9.41 12.90
C PRO A 682 23.57 9.22 12.72
N LEU A 683 23.09 7.99 12.97
CA LEU A 683 21.70 7.59 12.79
C LEU A 683 20.91 7.56 14.13
N PRO A 684 19.71 8.16 14.20
CA PRO A 684 19.23 9.29 13.42
C PRO A 684 19.66 10.62 14.05
N SER A 685 20.47 11.40 13.34
CA SER A 685 20.76 12.80 13.69
C SER A 685 19.89 13.77 12.89
N ARG A 686 19.80 15.02 13.34
CA ARG A 686 19.09 16.09 12.63
C ARG A 686 19.67 16.37 11.25
N GLU A 687 21.00 16.35 11.15
CA GLU A 687 21.73 16.50 9.88
C GLU A 687 21.35 15.37 8.92
N PHE A 688 21.32 14.13 9.41
CA PHE A 688 20.86 12.99 8.63
C PHE A 688 19.43 13.17 8.09
N LEU A 689 18.48 13.54 8.95
CA LEU A 689 17.09 13.74 8.52
C LEU A 689 16.96 14.84 7.46
N LEU A 690 17.64 15.97 7.65
CA LEU A 690 17.59 17.09 6.72
C LEU A 690 18.12 16.69 5.34
N GLU A 691 19.30 16.07 5.30
CA GLU A 691 19.93 15.79 4.04
C GLU A 691 19.33 14.56 3.33
N ALA A 692 18.91 13.54 4.08
CA ALA A 692 18.15 12.42 3.51
C ALA A 692 16.80 12.89 2.93
N SER A 693 16.09 13.78 3.62
CA SER A 693 14.83 14.34 3.11
C SER A 693 15.06 15.19 1.85
N THR A 694 16.16 15.93 1.80
CA THR A 694 16.56 16.70 0.61
C THR A 694 16.78 15.79 -0.60
N LEU A 695 17.49 14.66 -0.41
CA LEU A 695 17.67 13.67 -1.47
C LEU A 695 16.35 13.01 -1.88
N ILE A 696 15.44 12.73 -0.95
CA ILE A 696 14.10 12.22 -1.29
C ILE A 696 13.32 13.23 -2.14
N ILE A 697 13.39 14.52 -1.80
CA ILE A 697 12.76 15.59 -2.58
C ILE A 697 13.33 15.61 -4.00
N GLU A 698 14.65 15.68 -4.13
CA GLU A 698 15.34 15.86 -5.42
C GLU A 698 15.29 14.60 -6.31
N GLU A 699 15.47 13.41 -5.74
CA GLU A 699 15.59 12.18 -6.52
C GLU A 699 14.26 11.45 -6.76
N ILE A 700 13.27 11.64 -5.86
CA ILE A 700 12.00 10.89 -5.84
C ILE A 700 10.80 11.81 -6.05
N LEU A 701 10.55 12.75 -5.15
CA LEU A 701 9.32 13.56 -5.18
C LEU A 701 9.26 14.49 -6.41
N GLU A 702 10.39 14.99 -6.88
CA GLU A 702 10.46 15.76 -8.12
C GLU A 702 9.92 14.98 -9.32
N LYS A 703 10.21 13.68 -9.41
CA LYS A 703 9.71 12.80 -10.48
C LYS A 703 8.27 12.34 -10.26
N LYS A 704 7.79 12.38 -9.02
CA LYS A 704 6.42 11.97 -8.63
C LYS A 704 5.49 13.17 -8.41
N ARG A 705 5.89 14.38 -8.79
CA ARG A 705 5.10 15.62 -8.62
C ARG A 705 3.70 15.48 -9.21
N ASP A 706 3.60 15.02 -10.45
CA ASP A 706 2.31 14.87 -11.14
C ASP A 706 1.43 13.81 -10.46
N VAL A 707 2.04 12.72 -9.98
CA VAL A 707 1.33 11.65 -9.25
C VAL A 707 0.73 12.17 -7.94
N TRP A 708 1.49 12.98 -7.19
CA TRP A 708 1.02 13.62 -5.96
C TRP A 708 -0.05 14.68 -6.24
N SER A 709 0.11 15.46 -7.29
CA SER A 709 -0.90 16.43 -7.73
C SER A 709 -2.22 15.73 -8.10
N GLU A 710 -2.14 14.66 -8.89
CA GLU A 710 -3.29 13.79 -9.23
C GLU A 710 -3.96 13.22 -7.98
N ARG A 711 -3.18 12.73 -7.02
CA ARG A 711 -3.69 12.19 -5.76
C ARG A 711 -4.48 13.23 -4.98
N LEU A 712 -3.96 14.44 -4.89
CA LEU A 712 -4.62 15.55 -4.19
C LEU A 712 -5.89 16.00 -4.91
N LEU A 713 -5.91 15.98 -6.25
CA LEU A 713 -7.14 16.22 -7.00
C LEU A 713 -8.20 15.15 -6.69
N TRP A 714 -7.82 13.87 -6.67
CA TRP A 714 -8.74 12.81 -6.24
C TRP A 714 -9.24 13.00 -4.82
N MET A 715 -8.39 13.45 -3.90
CA MET A 715 -8.79 13.80 -2.54
C MET A 715 -9.79 14.96 -2.52
N ALA A 716 -9.61 16.00 -3.34
CA ALA A 716 -10.56 17.09 -3.48
C ALA A 716 -11.92 16.61 -4.02
N LEU A 717 -11.92 15.77 -5.07
CA LEU A 717 -13.14 15.19 -5.64
C LEU A 717 -13.87 14.28 -4.65
N TRP A 718 -13.13 13.42 -3.95
CA TRP A 718 -13.65 12.53 -2.93
C TRP A 718 -14.30 13.31 -1.78
N THR A 719 -13.57 14.26 -1.19
CA THR A 719 -14.08 15.07 -0.08
C THR A 719 -15.29 15.92 -0.46
N ARG A 720 -15.31 16.48 -1.68
CA ARG A 720 -16.46 17.23 -2.21
C ARG A 720 -17.69 16.32 -2.40
N SER A 721 -17.50 15.06 -2.77
CA SER A 721 -18.60 14.09 -2.95
C SER A 721 -19.12 13.47 -1.66
N CYS A 722 -18.45 13.69 -0.52
CA CYS A 722 -18.82 13.09 0.76
C CYS A 722 -20.15 13.65 1.30
N LYS A 723 -21.09 12.77 1.64
CA LYS A 723 -22.40 13.11 2.25
C LYS A 723 -22.32 13.38 3.77
N SER A 724 -21.19 13.90 4.25
CA SER A 724 -20.94 14.13 5.67
C SER A 724 -21.67 15.38 6.19
N ARG A 725 -22.14 15.35 7.45
CA ARG A 725 -22.69 16.53 8.14
C ARG A 725 -21.65 17.65 8.33
N ARG A 726 -20.36 17.29 8.44
CA ARG A 726 -19.24 18.24 8.47
C ARG A 726 -18.56 18.22 7.10
N ARG A 727 -18.55 19.35 6.39
CA ARG A 727 -17.82 19.48 5.13
C ARG A 727 -16.34 19.21 5.38
N LEU A 728 -15.78 18.31 4.58
CA LEU A 728 -14.34 18.03 4.56
C LEU A 728 -13.64 19.14 3.74
N PRO A 729 -12.35 19.44 4.01
CA PRO A 729 -11.65 20.58 3.42
C PRO A 729 -11.21 20.28 1.98
N TRP A 730 -12.17 20.19 1.07
CA TRP A 730 -11.90 19.87 -0.33
C TRP A 730 -11.15 21.00 -1.06
N GLN A 731 -11.37 22.26 -0.64
CA GLN A 731 -10.65 23.43 -1.16
C GLN A 731 -9.16 23.32 -0.87
N ASP A 732 -8.80 22.88 0.33
CA ASP A 732 -7.41 22.75 0.76
C ASP A 732 -6.65 21.78 -0.17
N PHE A 733 -7.23 20.61 -0.45
CA PHE A 733 -6.64 19.66 -1.40
C PHE A 733 -6.52 20.24 -2.81
N CYS A 734 -7.52 21.00 -3.27
CA CYS A 734 -7.50 21.64 -4.58
C CYS A 734 -6.36 22.68 -4.69
N VAL A 735 -6.15 23.48 -3.64
CA VAL A 735 -5.06 24.48 -3.58
C VAL A 735 -3.70 23.81 -3.66
N VAL A 736 -3.45 22.77 -2.86
CA VAL A 736 -2.16 22.07 -2.85
C VAL A 736 -1.94 21.29 -4.15
N ALA A 737 -2.99 20.66 -4.71
CA ALA A 737 -2.93 19.99 -6.01
C ALA A 737 -2.48 20.96 -7.11
N ARG A 738 -3.10 22.16 -7.15
CA ARG A 738 -2.76 23.21 -8.10
C ARG A 738 -1.33 23.71 -7.96
N ASP A 739 -0.88 23.96 -6.73
CA ASP A 739 0.48 24.44 -6.46
C ASP A 739 1.53 23.50 -7.07
N LEU A 740 1.38 22.19 -6.82
CA LEU A 740 2.23 21.17 -7.42
C LEU A 740 2.07 21.09 -8.95
N TRP A 741 0.84 21.18 -9.46
CA TRP A 741 0.57 21.12 -10.90
C TRP A 741 1.20 22.29 -11.68
N GLN A 742 1.15 23.50 -11.13
CA GLN A 742 1.73 24.71 -11.74
C GLN A 742 3.26 24.75 -11.67
N GLY A 743 3.86 23.72 -11.09
CA GLY A 743 5.30 23.50 -11.13
C GLY A 743 6.04 24.02 -9.91
N ALA A 744 5.36 24.29 -8.79
CA ALA A 744 6.02 24.61 -7.53
C ALA A 744 7.03 23.51 -7.16
N PRO A 745 8.28 23.85 -6.80
CA PRO A 745 9.25 22.86 -6.37
C PRO A 745 8.73 22.10 -5.13
N PRO A 746 8.77 20.76 -5.11
CA PRO A 746 8.40 19.98 -3.93
C PRO A 746 9.21 20.36 -2.68
N GLY A 747 10.43 20.89 -2.85
CA GLY A 747 11.24 21.42 -1.73
C GLY A 747 10.74 22.73 -1.13
N GLU A 748 9.80 23.42 -1.78
CA GLU A 748 9.15 24.64 -1.30
C GLU A 748 7.70 24.39 -0.83
N ASN A 749 7.11 23.26 -1.22
CA ASN A 749 5.76 22.86 -0.83
C ASN A 749 5.77 22.19 0.56
N PRO A 750 5.09 22.74 1.59
CA PRO A 750 5.17 22.21 2.96
C PRO A 750 4.71 20.76 3.10
N LEU A 751 3.68 20.34 2.35
CA LEU A 751 3.22 18.95 2.36
C LEU A 751 4.31 18.01 1.82
N MET A 752 4.96 18.35 0.72
CA MET A 752 6.01 17.51 0.12
C MET A 752 7.24 17.40 1.02
N ILE A 753 7.62 18.46 1.73
CA ILE A 753 8.67 18.41 2.76
C ILE A 753 8.27 17.41 3.86
N ALA A 754 7.03 17.47 4.35
CA ALA A 754 6.55 16.56 5.39
C ALA A 754 6.50 15.09 4.91
N VAL A 755 6.06 14.85 3.67
CA VAL A 755 6.09 13.54 3.02
C VAL A 755 7.53 13.01 2.94
N ALA A 756 8.51 13.84 2.56
CA ALA A 756 9.91 13.45 2.49
C ALA A 756 10.46 13.03 3.87
N VAL A 757 10.24 13.84 4.90
CA VAL A 757 10.65 13.52 6.28
C VAL A 757 10.05 12.20 6.74
N ARG A 758 8.75 11.99 6.48
CA ARG A 758 8.07 10.76 6.88
C ARG A 758 8.59 9.53 6.11
N SER A 759 8.98 9.70 4.86
CA SER A 759 9.61 8.65 4.04
C SER A 759 10.93 8.20 4.67
N VAL A 760 11.77 9.16 5.11
CA VAL A 760 13.01 8.85 5.86
C VAL A 760 12.69 8.09 7.15
N LEU A 761 11.75 8.58 7.96
CA LEU A 761 11.39 7.96 9.24
C LEU A 761 10.83 6.55 9.06
N SER A 762 10.02 6.33 8.03
CA SER A 762 9.47 5.02 7.68
C SER A 762 10.59 4.03 7.31
N ALA A 763 11.51 4.44 6.44
CA ALA A 763 12.65 3.62 6.04
C ALA A 763 13.57 3.29 7.23
N LEU A 764 13.83 4.24 8.14
CA LEU A 764 14.62 4.01 9.34
C LEU A 764 14.00 3.00 10.30
N ARG A 765 12.66 3.00 10.46
CA ARG A 765 11.96 1.99 11.27
C ARG A 765 12.22 0.60 10.70
N ARG A 766 12.00 0.42 9.38
CA ARG A 766 12.27 -0.86 8.70
C ARG A 766 13.72 -1.32 8.83
N MET A 767 14.69 -0.40 8.75
CA MET A 767 16.11 -0.75 8.89
C MET A 767 16.52 -1.15 10.31
N LYS A 768 15.85 -0.62 11.35
CA LYS A 768 16.07 -1.07 12.74
C LYS A 768 15.55 -2.48 12.99
N ASP A 769 14.55 -2.91 12.22
CA ASP A 769 13.90 -4.21 12.35
C ASP A 769 14.52 -5.31 11.47
N MET A 770 15.45 -4.97 10.56
CA MET A 770 16.20 -5.97 9.79
C MET A 770 17.39 -6.51 10.61
N PRO A 771 17.52 -7.83 10.79
CA PRO A 771 18.73 -8.40 11.36
C PRO A 771 19.93 -8.07 10.46
N SER A 772 21.01 -7.59 11.09
CA SER A 772 22.31 -7.33 10.47
C SER A 772 22.88 -8.54 9.74
#